data_AF-A0A0L0V5G1-F1
#
_entry.id   AF-A0A0L0V5G1-F1
#
_cell.length_a   1.000
_cell.length_b   1.000
_cell.length_c   1.000
_cell.angle_alpha   90.00
_cell.angle_beta   90.00
_cell.angle_gamma   90.00
#
_symmetry.space_group_name_H-M   'P 1'
#
loop_
_entity.id
_entity.type
_entity.pdbx_description
1 polymer ?
#
loop_
_entity_poly.entity_id
_entity_poly.type
_entity_poly.pdbx_seq_one_letter_code
_entity_poly.pdbx_strand_id
1 'polypeptide(L)'
;MDKDITAARSVAELFKSPDDLVKLAQIRKRLQREQAGIDAKLKQGAKEQLDATREAMSKLRESKNQIEAIKEEMSTVEKACEDPRVRVDGFGKIASVSKIHRNFVATAKMVEQPIDLDYKIDRIEKLLAKDRACDAPNLLAIHYTLSEMETFRNETVLQANREGSSETIKTLAGYFERLAGTIEAFESHYLHLASNLLDIVRKGHATVAIKIAKIAEIEGQRDERAIAIRLVKRQNKDIGARFQSVRADARVIKHYRAKFMDAVRTSAKTQIEKQFSKYQDNPAGFFEGENFDWYYQDLLMVEEMLADKFPPDWKIYPAFIKAYHKALYDFTKTYSSSGDAEAGALLALTTFTKEYKKNMIKELEIPPELTEPPLLDDNTQSLVDEYLKLISKKMEEWTQNLMKSETQIFLERSEPPEEDADQMYTMQASGIMFQMVNAQIDFAIDSGQGAVLSRVVEESAKVMMSTQAQWLSLVKKEFQKQNSSKGDDIQGGLVEYAISLANDQVKSADFVEGLMNKLEGLVSEKYRQSISDNLSAAMDGYLDVAKNCVQALIEAVFNDLKPAVKMLFGNSWYTEGADEPMVLIIETIKDYVVDYQAHLNPNLFELLIDDIVDSFLIAYLNALRKTSKIRNPEAVDRIRADVRQSYGFFVTYKAPTELKAYFKVLEHVLGVLSASRTMFFLDWHSFAKEYGPAVVGFTEGLLKARDDLDKTAVNEIMETIKKKKSELVEPELPTIFSRLGK
;
A
#
# COMPACT_ATOMS: atom_id res chain seq x y z
N MET A 1 -56.52 7.30 -19.99
CA MET A 1 -57.63 6.74 -20.79
C MET A 1 -58.78 6.47 -19.83
N ASP A 2 -59.32 7.54 -19.26
CA ASP A 2 -60.55 7.49 -18.48
C ASP A 2 -61.68 7.29 -19.48
N LYS A 3 -62.42 6.18 -19.34
CA LYS A 3 -63.60 5.92 -20.16
C LYS A 3 -64.58 7.06 -19.89
N ASP A 4 -64.95 7.83 -20.92
CA ASP A 4 -66.01 8.83 -20.87
C ASP A 4 -67.23 8.24 -20.16
N ILE A 5 -67.39 8.61 -18.89
CA ILE A 5 -68.53 8.19 -18.09
C ILE A 5 -69.71 8.90 -18.73
N THR A 6 -70.45 8.18 -19.56
CA THR A 6 -71.63 8.71 -20.25
C THR A 6 -72.55 9.29 -19.19
N ALA A 7 -73.17 10.46 -19.41
CA ALA A 7 -73.99 11.14 -18.40
C ALA A 7 -75.03 10.20 -17.73
N ALA A 8 -75.55 9.24 -18.50
CA ALA A 8 -76.43 8.18 -18.01
C ALA A 8 -75.81 7.31 -16.89
N ARG A 9 -74.52 6.98 -16.98
CA ARG A 9 -73.79 6.16 -16.01
C ARG A 9 -73.47 6.93 -14.72
N SER A 10 -73.13 8.22 -14.82
CA SER A 10 -72.98 9.10 -13.64
C SER A 10 -74.31 9.28 -12.90
N VAL A 11 -75.42 9.40 -13.64
CA VAL A 11 -76.77 9.46 -13.06
C VAL A 11 -77.15 8.13 -12.42
N ALA A 12 -76.82 7.00 -13.05
CA ALA A 12 -77.07 5.66 -12.50
C ALA A 12 -76.27 5.39 -11.20
N GLU A 13 -75.06 5.94 -11.07
CA GLU A 13 -74.29 5.83 -9.82
C GLU A 13 -74.87 6.65 -8.67
N LEU A 14 -75.57 7.75 -8.97
CA LEU A 14 -76.16 8.65 -7.98
C LEU A 14 -77.52 8.16 -7.45
N PHE A 15 -78.22 7.29 -8.17
CA PHE A 15 -79.53 6.75 -7.78
C PHE A 15 -79.53 5.22 -7.82
N LYS A 16 -79.09 4.59 -6.73
CA LYS A 16 -79.02 3.12 -6.62
C LYS A 16 -80.24 2.48 -5.95
N SER A 17 -81.01 3.25 -5.16
CA SER A 17 -82.21 2.81 -4.45
C SER A 17 -83.37 3.82 -4.65
N PRO A 18 -84.65 3.40 -4.64
CA PRO A 18 -85.80 4.30 -4.79
C PRO A 18 -85.84 5.46 -3.78
N ASP A 19 -85.35 5.26 -2.55
CA ASP A 19 -85.30 6.31 -1.51
C ASP A 19 -84.34 7.46 -1.86
N ASP A 20 -83.36 7.24 -2.73
CA ASP A 20 -82.41 8.28 -3.14
C ASP A 20 -83.05 9.35 -4.04
N LEU A 21 -84.24 9.09 -4.61
CA LEU A 21 -85.04 10.07 -5.35
C LEU A 21 -85.45 11.27 -4.47
N VAL A 22 -85.54 11.09 -3.15
CA VAL A 22 -85.82 12.20 -2.22
C VAL A 22 -84.70 13.25 -2.24
N LYS A 23 -83.46 12.84 -2.52
CA LYS A 23 -82.28 13.72 -2.60
C LYS A 23 -82.10 14.38 -3.97
N LEU A 24 -82.97 14.11 -4.95
CA LEU A 24 -82.84 14.58 -6.33
C LEU A 24 -82.78 16.10 -6.43
N ALA A 25 -83.58 16.82 -5.63
CA ALA A 25 -83.56 18.28 -5.58
C ALA A 25 -82.21 18.84 -5.10
N GLN A 26 -81.58 18.19 -4.12
CA GLN A 26 -80.26 18.59 -3.60
C GLN A 26 -79.15 18.28 -4.60
N ILE A 27 -79.15 17.10 -5.23
CA ILE A 27 -78.17 16.70 -6.25
C ILE A 27 -78.27 17.62 -7.47
N ARG A 28 -79.50 17.93 -7.92
CA ARG A 28 -79.72 18.89 -9.01
C ARG A 28 -79.14 20.27 -8.68
N LYS A 29 -79.33 20.75 -7.44
CA LYS A 29 -78.76 22.03 -6.99
C LYS A 29 -77.23 21.98 -6.91
N ARG A 30 -76.63 20.83 -6.55
CA ARG A 30 -75.18 20.61 -6.56
C ARG A 30 -74.63 20.64 -7.98
N LEU A 31 -75.20 19.86 -8.89
CA LEU A 31 -74.79 19.81 -10.30
C LEU A 31 -74.98 21.17 -10.99
N GLN A 32 -76.04 21.92 -10.67
CA GLN A 32 -76.21 23.29 -11.18
C GLN A 32 -75.12 24.25 -10.67
N ARG A 33 -74.65 24.11 -9.42
CA ARG A 33 -73.51 24.90 -8.92
C ARG A 33 -72.21 24.48 -9.58
N GLU A 34 -71.97 23.18 -9.76
CA GLU A 34 -70.79 22.67 -10.46
C GLU A 34 -70.79 23.14 -11.91
N GLN A 35 -71.92 23.05 -12.62
CA GLN A 35 -72.07 23.56 -13.98
C GLN A 35 -71.85 25.08 -14.02
N ALA A 36 -72.47 25.86 -13.13
CA ALA A 36 -72.26 27.31 -13.09
C ALA A 36 -70.79 27.67 -12.80
N GLY A 37 -70.10 26.90 -11.95
CA GLY A 37 -68.68 27.06 -11.68
C GLY A 37 -67.79 26.72 -12.87
N ILE A 38 -68.11 25.64 -13.59
CA ILE A 38 -67.41 25.25 -14.83
C ILE A 38 -67.66 26.27 -15.93
N ASP A 39 -68.90 26.72 -16.12
CA ASP A 39 -69.26 27.74 -17.11
C ASP A 39 -68.58 29.08 -16.81
N ALA A 40 -68.47 29.47 -15.54
CA ALA A 40 -67.74 30.67 -15.13
C ALA A 40 -66.24 30.54 -15.45
N LYS A 41 -65.63 29.39 -15.14
CA LYS A 41 -64.23 29.11 -15.49
C LYS A 41 -63.99 29.08 -16.99
N LEU A 42 -64.89 28.45 -17.76
CA LEU A 42 -64.81 28.41 -19.22
C LEU A 42 -64.98 29.79 -19.83
N LYS A 43 -65.93 30.60 -19.35
CA LYS A 43 -66.10 31.99 -19.82
C LYS A 43 -64.88 32.85 -19.49
N GLN A 44 -64.33 32.71 -18.30
CA GLN A 44 -63.12 33.43 -17.91
C GLN A 44 -61.93 33.00 -18.76
N GLY A 45 -61.67 31.69 -18.89
CA GLY A 45 -60.58 31.17 -19.71
C GLY A 45 -60.72 31.53 -21.19
N ALA A 46 -61.94 31.46 -21.75
CA ALA A 46 -62.19 31.90 -23.12
C ALA A 46 -61.96 33.40 -23.29
N LYS A 47 -62.35 34.22 -22.31
CA LYS A 47 -62.10 35.66 -22.32
C LYS A 47 -60.61 35.98 -22.25
N GLU A 48 -59.87 35.34 -21.35
CA GLU A 48 -58.41 35.52 -21.21
C GLU A 48 -57.68 35.13 -22.50
N GLN A 49 -58.07 34.04 -23.15
CA GLN A 49 -57.49 33.62 -24.43
C GLN A 49 -57.85 34.59 -25.57
N LEU A 50 -59.09 35.11 -25.61
CA LEU A 50 -59.51 36.12 -26.57
C LEU A 50 -58.78 37.45 -26.37
N ASP A 51 -58.58 37.88 -25.13
CA ASP A 51 -57.87 39.10 -24.80
C ASP A 51 -56.37 38.95 -25.16
N ALA A 52 -55.75 37.81 -24.84
CA ALA A 52 -54.37 37.52 -25.19
C ALA A 52 -54.16 37.45 -26.72
N THR A 53 -55.06 36.80 -27.47
CA THR A 53 -54.98 36.76 -28.93
C THR A 53 -55.22 38.12 -29.56
N ARG A 54 -56.12 38.94 -29.00
CA ARG A 54 -56.34 40.32 -29.44
C ARG A 54 -55.11 41.19 -29.19
N GLU A 55 -54.48 41.09 -28.03
CA GLU A 55 -53.24 41.81 -27.72
C GLU A 55 -52.10 41.35 -28.63
N ALA A 56 -51.94 40.04 -28.85
CA ALA A 56 -50.95 39.49 -29.76
C ALA A 56 -51.15 39.99 -31.20
N MET A 57 -52.39 40.01 -31.70
CA MET A 57 -52.70 40.58 -33.02
C MET A 57 -52.40 42.07 -33.09
N SER A 58 -52.66 42.82 -32.02
CA SER A 58 -52.34 44.26 -31.97
C SER A 58 -50.83 44.47 -32.05
N LYS A 59 -50.05 43.77 -31.21
CA LYS A 59 -48.58 43.83 -31.23
C LYS A 59 -48.02 43.40 -32.58
N LEU A 60 -48.58 42.38 -33.21
CA LEU A 60 -48.11 41.88 -34.51
C LEU A 60 -48.39 42.87 -35.63
N ARG A 61 -49.55 43.56 -35.60
CA ARG A 61 -49.83 44.66 -36.53
C ARG A 61 -48.88 45.84 -36.30
N GLU A 62 -48.63 46.19 -35.05
CA GLU A 62 -47.70 47.28 -34.72
C GLU A 62 -46.28 46.96 -35.16
N SER A 63 -45.78 45.75 -34.88
CA SER A 63 -44.48 45.28 -35.38
C SER A 63 -44.41 45.27 -36.90
N LYS A 64 -45.48 44.84 -37.59
CA LYS A 64 -45.53 44.90 -39.06
C LYS A 64 -45.40 46.34 -39.56
N ASN A 65 -46.16 47.27 -38.98
CA ASN A 65 -46.10 48.69 -39.36
C ASN A 65 -44.72 49.29 -39.07
N GLN A 66 -44.10 48.95 -37.94
CA GLN A 66 -42.74 49.38 -37.60
C GLN A 66 -41.71 48.82 -38.58
N ILE A 67 -41.83 47.55 -38.98
CA ILE A 67 -40.94 46.94 -39.98
C ILE A 67 -41.11 47.61 -41.34
N GLU A 68 -42.34 47.91 -41.77
CA GLU A 68 -42.60 48.63 -43.02
C GLU A 68 -42.02 50.06 -42.97
N ALA A 69 -42.19 50.77 -41.86
CA ALA A 69 -41.59 52.09 -41.66
C ALA A 69 -40.05 52.03 -41.70
N ILE A 70 -39.42 51.08 -40.99
CA ILE A 70 -37.97 50.88 -41.04
C ILE A 70 -37.50 50.56 -42.45
N LYS A 71 -38.27 49.76 -43.21
CA LYS A 71 -37.94 49.43 -44.60
C LYS A 71 -38.01 50.67 -45.50
N GLU A 72 -39.01 51.53 -45.34
CA GLU A 72 -39.10 52.80 -46.07
C GLU A 72 -37.97 53.74 -45.67
N GLU A 73 -37.73 53.94 -44.38
CA GLU A 73 -36.62 54.75 -43.88
C GLU A 73 -35.28 54.23 -44.41
N MET A 74 -35.02 52.92 -44.36
CA MET A 74 -33.80 52.34 -44.91
C MET A 74 -33.70 52.52 -46.44
N SER A 75 -34.80 52.47 -47.17
CA SER A 75 -34.80 52.79 -48.60
C SER A 75 -34.48 54.28 -48.85
N THR A 76 -34.97 55.19 -48.00
CA THR A 76 -34.61 56.61 -48.09
C THR A 76 -33.14 56.86 -47.73
N VAL A 77 -32.61 56.14 -46.73
CA VAL A 77 -31.19 56.19 -46.35
C VAL A 77 -30.33 55.60 -47.47
N GLU A 78 -30.74 54.51 -48.09
CA GLU A 78 -30.05 53.91 -49.24
C GLU A 78 -29.99 54.89 -50.42
N LYS A 79 -31.11 55.56 -50.75
CA LYS A 79 -31.15 56.63 -51.76
C LYS A 79 -30.32 57.85 -51.38
N ALA A 80 -30.27 58.22 -50.09
CA ALA A 80 -29.45 59.33 -49.62
C ALA A 80 -27.94 59.00 -49.61
N CYS A 81 -27.61 57.71 -49.46
CA CYS A 81 -26.27 57.15 -49.54
C CYS A 81 -25.85 56.74 -50.97
N GLU A 82 -26.70 56.92 -51.99
CA GLU A 82 -26.27 56.83 -53.39
C GLU A 82 -25.10 57.80 -53.63
N ASP A 83 -24.11 57.33 -54.38
CA ASP A 83 -22.78 57.95 -54.47
C ASP A 83 -22.88 59.47 -54.73
N PRO A 84 -22.37 60.34 -53.83
CA PRO A 84 -22.41 61.80 -53.99
C PRO A 84 -21.79 62.31 -55.30
N ARG A 85 -21.01 61.45 -55.98
CA ARG A 85 -20.52 61.64 -57.35
C ARG A 85 -21.62 61.88 -58.38
N VAL A 86 -22.84 61.40 -58.13
CA VAL A 86 -24.02 61.57 -59.02
C VAL A 86 -24.75 62.89 -58.74
N ARG A 87 -24.68 63.40 -57.50
CA ARG A 87 -25.42 64.59 -57.05
C ARG A 87 -24.65 65.90 -57.16
N VAL A 88 -23.32 65.88 -57.04
CA VAL A 88 -22.48 67.08 -56.97
C VAL A 88 -21.39 67.02 -58.04
N ASP A 89 -21.52 67.88 -59.05
CA ASP A 89 -20.57 67.98 -60.14
C ASP A 89 -19.20 68.44 -59.59
N GLY A 90 -18.14 67.68 -59.86
CA GLY A 90 -16.78 67.91 -59.33
C GLY A 90 -16.42 67.19 -58.03
N PHE A 91 -17.37 66.59 -57.30
CA PHE A 91 -17.05 65.78 -56.10
C PHE A 91 -16.23 64.53 -56.44
N GLY A 92 -16.42 63.96 -57.64
CA GLY A 92 -15.59 62.87 -58.16
C GLY A 92 -14.10 63.25 -58.28
N LYS A 93 -13.79 64.52 -58.60
CA LYS A 93 -12.41 65.03 -58.66
C LYS A 93 -11.83 65.24 -57.26
N ILE A 94 -12.63 65.71 -56.30
CA ILE A 94 -12.19 65.83 -54.90
C ILE A 94 -11.97 64.44 -54.28
N ALA A 95 -12.84 63.48 -54.56
CA ALA A 95 -12.69 62.10 -54.13
C ALA A 95 -11.46 61.44 -54.75
N SER A 96 -11.19 61.68 -56.04
CA SER A 96 -9.98 61.17 -56.69
C SER A 96 -8.71 61.82 -56.13
N VAL A 97 -8.69 63.14 -55.92
CA VAL A 97 -7.57 63.85 -55.28
C VAL A 97 -7.36 63.38 -53.83
N SER A 98 -8.43 63.17 -53.06
CA SER A 98 -8.34 62.64 -51.70
C SER A 98 -7.78 61.21 -51.69
N LYS A 99 -8.19 60.37 -52.65
CA LYS A 99 -7.64 59.02 -52.83
C LYS A 99 -6.17 59.07 -53.22
N ILE A 100 -5.79 59.95 -54.15
CA ILE A 100 -4.40 60.17 -54.56
C ILE A 100 -3.57 60.64 -53.38
N HIS A 101 -4.02 61.63 -52.61
CA HIS A 101 -3.32 62.13 -51.43
C HIS A 101 -3.17 61.05 -50.37
N ARG A 102 -4.22 60.27 -50.06
CA ARG A 102 -4.14 59.12 -49.14
C ARG A 102 -3.13 58.08 -49.62
N ASN A 103 -3.12 57.78 -50.92
CA ASN A 103 -2.15 56.86 -51.49
C ASN A 103 -0.73 57.41 -51.38
N PHE A 104 -0.49 58.68 -51.71
CA PHE A 104 0.82 59.31 -51.55
C PHE A 104 1.32 59.30 -50.11
N VAL A 105 0.46 59.63 -49.14
CA VAL A 105 0.81 59.58 -47.71
C VAL A 105 1.12 58.14 -47.28
N ALA A 106 0.34 57.16 -47.76
CA ALA A 106 0.61 55.74 -47.47
C ALA A 106 1.94 55.28 -48.08
N THR A 107 2.25 55.65 -49.32
CA THR A 107 3.50 55.32 -49.99
C THR A 107 4.69 56.01 -49.34
N ALA A 108 4.59 57.29 -49.00
CA ALA A 108 5.64 58.02 -48.29
C ALA A 108 5.96 57.34 -46.94
N LYS A 109 4.92 57.02 -46.16
CA LYS A 109 5.08 56.30 -44.90
C LYS A 109 5.72 54.91 -45.10
N MET A 110 5.36 54.21 -46.17
CA MET A 110 5.91 52.88 -46.48
C MET A 110 7.39 52.91 -46.89
N VAL A 111 7.89 54.05 -47.37
CA VAL A 111 9.30 54.27 -47.70
C VAL A 111 10.11 54.78 -46.49
N GLU A 112 9.52 55.60 -45.63
CA GLU A 112 10.19 56.13 -44.42
C GLU A 112 10.33 55.08 -43.32
N GLN A 113 9.32 54.23 -43.11
CA GLN A 113 9.31 53.25 -42.00
C GLN A 113 10.43 52.20 -42.03
N PRO A 114 10.88 51.66 -43.18
CA PRO A 114 12.03 50.78 -43.27
C PRO A 114 13.35 51.46 -42.87
N ILE A 115 13.52 52.75 -43.15
CA ILE A 115 14.74 53.50 -42.81
C ILE A 115 14.89 53.64 -41.29
N ASP A 116 13.77 53.88 -40.61
CA ASP A 116 13.73 53.98 -39.15
C ASP A 116 13.78 52.61 -38.43
N LEU A 117 13.66 51.50 -39.17
CA LEU A 117 13.47 50.17 -38.60
C LEU A 117 14.70 49.73 -37.79
N ASP A 118 15.90 49.88 -38.35
CA ASP A 118 17.15 49.45 -37.71
C ASP A 118 17.40 50.19 -36.39
N TYR A 119 17.19 51.52 -36.37
CA TYR A 119 17.34 52.31 -35.14
C TYR A 119 16.37 51.87 -34.05
N LYS A 120 15.12 51.55 -34.42
CA LYS A 120 14.14 51.10 -33.45
C LYS A 120 14.42 49.67 -32.97
N ILE A 121 14.92 48.78 -33.83
CA ILE A 121 15.38 47.43 -33.44
C ILE A 121 16.54 47.54 -32.44
N ASP A 122 17.57 48.35 -32.73
CA ASP A 122 18.71 48.58 -31.83
C ASP A 122 18.26 49.07 -30.44
N ARG A 123 17.27 49.98 -30.43
CA ARG A 123 16.69 50.50 -29.17
C ARG A 123 15.96 49.39 -28.41
N ILE A 124 15.18 48.56 -29.08
CA ILE A 124 14.46 47.44 -28.45
C ILE A 124 15.44 46.40 -27.89
N GLU A 125 16.46 46.02 -28.65
CA GLU A 125 17.48 45.07 -28.19
C GLU A 125 18.17 45.56 -26.91
N LYS A 126 18.50 46.86 -26.83
CA LYS A 126 19.05 47.49 -25.62
C LYS A 126 18.06 47.50 -24.45
N LEU A 127 16.78 47.76 -24.70
CA LEU A 127 15.75 47.74 -23.65
C LEU A 127 15.46 46.32 -23.16
N LEU A 128 15.43 45.34 -24.06
CA LEU A 128 15.23 43.93 -23.75
C LEU A 128 16.41 43.37 -22.95
N ALA A 129 17.64 43.80 -23.24
CA ALA A 129 18.82 43.47 -22.44
C ALA A 129 18.72 44.01 -21.00
N LYS A 130 18.18 45.21 -20.80
CA LYS A 130 17.95 45.80 -19.47
C LYS A 130 16.83 45.10 -18.70
N ASP A 131 15.79 44.66 -19.40
CA ASP A 131 14.63 43.95 -18.82
C ASP A 131 14.92 42.47 -18.48
N ARG A 132 16.12 41.96 -18.75
CA ARG A 132 16.55 40.63 -18.26
C ARG A 132 16.68 40.58 -16.73
N ALA A 133 16.73 41.73 -16.05
CA ALA A 133 16.59 41.82 -14.60
C ALA A 133 15.10 41.68 -14.19
N CYS A 134 14.82 41.01 -13.06
CA CYS A 134 13.48 40.54 -12.64
C CYS A 134 12.34 41.59 -12.61
N ASP A 135 12.62 42.89 -12.71
CA ASP A 135 11.63 43.97 -12.59
C ASP A 135 10.93 44.32 -13.93
N ALA A 136 11.49 43.87 -15.06
CA ALA A 136 10.99 44.08 -16.43
C ALA A 136 10.20 45.40 -16.64
N PRO A 137 10.80 46.58 -16.35
CA PRO A 137 10.08 47.85 -16.37
C PRO A 137 9.60 48.26 -17.78
N ASN A 138 10.32 47.86 -18.83
CA ASN A 138 10.06 48.31 -20.19
C ASN A 138 9.21 47.35 -21.02
N LEU A 139 8.71 46.25 -20.44
CA LEU A 139 8.04 45.16 -21.16
C LEU A 139 6.87 45.65 -22.04
N LEU A 140 6.04 46.56 -21.52
CA LEU A 140 4.91 47.13 -22.27
C LEU A 140 5.35 48.03 -23.42
N ALA A 141 6.40 48.83 -23.20
CA ALA A 141 6.94 49.72 -24.23
C ALA A 141 7.58 48.92 -25.37
N ILE A 142 8.32 47.86 -25.03
CA ILE A 142 8.90 46.92 -25.99
C ILE A 142 7.77 46.27 -26.81
N HIS A 143 6.76 45.70 -26.15
CA HIS A 143 5.63 45.07 -26.82
C HIS A 143 4.90 46.02 -27.77
N TYR A 144 4.67 47.27 -27.34
CA TYR A 144 4.01 48.28 -28.17
C TYR A 144 4.80 48.57 -29.45
N THR A 145 6.11 48.83 -29.33
CA THR A 145 6.97 49.13 -30.48
C THR A 145 7.13 47.93 -31.42
N LEU A 146 7.28 46.71 -30.89
CA LEU A 146 7.31 45.49 -31.69
C LEU A 146 5.97 45.24 -32.41
N SER A 147 4.85 45.48 -31.74
CA SER A 147 3.52 45.36 -32.35
C SER A 147 3.35 46.27 -33.56
N GLU A 148 3.85 47.52 -33.48
CA GLU A 148 3.78 48.48 -34.60
C GLU A 148 4.64 48.01 -35.78
N MET A 149 5.87 47.57 -35.52
CA MET A 149 6.77 47.06 -36.55
C MET A 149 6.27 45.79 -37.19
N GLU A 150 5.72 44.87 -36.40
CA GLU A 150 5.16 43.62 -36.91
C GLU A 150 3.90 43.88 -37.73
N THR A 151 3.06 44.83 -37.32
CA THR A 151 1.90 45.26 -38.12
C THR A 151 2.36 45.81 -39.47
N PHE A 152 3.41 46.65 -39.48
CA PHE A 152 4.01 47.15 -40.70
C PHE A 152 4.59 46.03 -41.59
N ARG A 153 5.36 45.09 -41.03
CA ARG A 153 5.87 43.90 -41.72
C ARG A 153 4.73 43.11 -42.36
N ASN A 154 3.70 42.80 -41.59
CA ASN A 154 2.58 41.98 -42.06
C ASN A 154 1.79 42.70 -43.17
N GLU A 155 1.57 44.02 -43.06
CA GLU A 155 0.92 44.82 -44.10
C GLU A 155 1.73 44.88 -45.39
N THR A 156 3.04 45.14 -45.30
CA THR A 156 3.95 45.23 -46.45
C THR A 156 4.09 43.90 -47.17
N VAL A 157 4.27 42.79 -46.43
CA VAL A 157 4.32 41.44 -47.00
C VAL A 157 2.99 41.04 -47.65
N LEU A 158 1.85 41.37 -47.03
CA LEU A 158 0.54 41.10 -47.64
C LEU A 158 0.33 41.87 -48.96
N GLN A 159 0.78 43.12 -49.03
CA GLN A 159 0.73 43.92 -50.25
C GLN A 159 1.63 43.33 -51.35
N ALA A 160 2.88 43.00 -51.01
CA ALA A 160 3.82 42.36 -51.94
C ALA A 160 3.28 41.01 -52.48
N ASN A 161 2.64 40.22 -51.61
CA ASN A 161 2.00 38.95 -52.00
C ASN A 161 0.81 39.14 -52.95
N ARG A 162 0.08 40.27 -52.86
CA ARG A 162 -1.03 40.58 -53.81
C ARG A 162 -0.51 41.01 -55.17
N GLU A 163 0.65 41.65 -55.23
CA GLU A 163 1.28 42.09 -56.48
C GLU A 163 2.00 40.95 -57.21
N GLY A 164 2.34 39.86 -56.51
CA GLY A 164 2.83 38.61 -57.10
C GLY A 164 4.32 38.62 -57.48
N SER A 165 5.10 39.60 -57.02
CA SER A 165 6.54 39.69 -57.32
C SER A 165 7.40 38.89 -56.33
N SER A 166 7.92 37.75 -56.77
CA SER A 166 8.74 36.83 -55.96
C SER A 166 10.06 37.45 -55.47
N GLU A 167 10.69 38.31 -56.28
CA GLU A 167 11.97 38.96 -55.95
C GLU A 167 11.82 40.02 -54.85
N THR A 168 10.71 40.76 -54.87
CA THR A 168 10.36 41.77 -53.86
C THR A 168 10.07 41.11 -52.50
N ILE A 169 9.38 39.96 -52.51
CA ILE A 169 9.10 39.17 -51.30
C ILE A 169 10.40 38.67 -50.65
N LYS A 170 11.35 38.15 -51.45
CA LYS A 170 12.66 37.71 -50.95
C LYS A 170 13.48 38.85 -50.36
N THR A 171 13.47 40.01 -51.00
CA THR A 171 14.19 41.20 -50.53
C THR A 171 13.61 41.69 -49.20
N LEU A 172 12.28 41.78 -49.09
CA LEU A 172 11.60 42.14 -47.85
C LEU A 172 11.88 41.14 -46.72
N ALA A 173 11.96 39.84 -47.02
CA ALA A 173 12.29 38.82 -46.03
C ALA A 173 13.65 39.09 -45.36
N GLY A 174 14.68 39.48 -46.14
CA GLY A 174 15.99 39.85 -45.58
C GLY A 174 15.93 41.10 -44.68
N TYR A 175 15.20 42.15 -45.07
CA TYR A 175 15.03 43.35 -44.23
C TYR A 175 14.32 43.06 -42.90
N PHE A 176 13.37 42.12 -42.88
CA PHE A 176 12.59 41.79 -41.68
C PHE A 176 13.17 40.62 -40.87
N GLU A 177 14.25 39.99 -41.31
CA GLU A 177 14.88 38.86 -40.62
C GLU A 177 15.32 39.25 -39.20
N ARG A 178 16.00 40.40 -39.06
CA ARG A 178 16.44 40.91 -37.76
C ARG A 178 15.27 41.20 -36.82
N LEU A 179 14.20 41.81 -37.36
CA LEU A 179 12.96 42.05 -36.61
C LEU A 179 12.33 40.74 -36.14
N ALA A 180 12.33 39.68 -36.97
CA ALA A 180 11.81 38.38 -36.60
C ALA A 180 12.59 37.78 -35.42
N GLY A 181 13.92 37.87 -35.44
CA GLY A 181 14.79 37.46 -34.32
C GLY A 181 14.51 38.25 -33.03
N THR A 182 14.30 39.56 -33.12
CA THR A 182 13.93 40.38 -31.95
C THR A 182 12.55 40.02 -31.39
N ILE A 183 11.58 39.72 -32.25
CA ILE A 183 10.24 39.26 -31.84
C ILE A 183 10.37 37.93 -31.09
N GLU A 184 11.13 36.97 -31.63
CA GLU A 184 11.35 35.67 -30.98
C GLU A 184 12.06 35.82 -29.62
N ALA A 185 13.07 36.69 -29.54
CA ALA A 185 13.74 37.00 -28.28
C ALA A 185 12.78 37.60 -27.23
N PHE A 186 11.85 38.46 -27.66
CA PHE A 186 10.80 39.00 -26.80
C PHE A 186 9.80 37.92 -26.37
N GLU A 187 9.36 37.06 -27.28
CA GLU A 187 8.44 35.95 -26.93
C GLU A 187 9.09 35.02 -25.91
N SER A 188 10.37 34.69 -26.08
CA SER A 188 11.14 33.87 -25.13
C SER A 188 11.25 34.54 -23.76
N HIS A 189 11.53 35.85 -23.72
CA HIS A 189 11.54 36.61 -22.46
C HIS A 189 10.16 36.66 -21.79
N TYR A 190 9.09 36.88 -22.55
CA TYR A 190 7.72 36.83 -22.04
C TYR A 190 7.38 35.47 -21.41
N LEU A 191 7.73 34.36 -22.10
CA LEU A 191 7.52 33.00 -21.59
C LEU A 191 8.38 32.70 -20.36
N HIS A 192 9.61 33.21 -20.32
CA HIS A 192 10.48 33.09 -19.15
C HIS A 192 9.88 33.81 -17.93
N LEU A 193 9.37 35.04 -18.10
CA LEU A 193 8.69 35.77 -17.04
C LEU A 193 7.38 35.08 -16.61
N ALA A 194 6.62 34.53 -17.56
CA ALA A 194 5.41 33.77 -17.25
C ALA A 194 5.70 32.49 -16.46
N SER A 195 6.77 31.77 -16.81
CA SER A 195 7.17 30.52 -16.14
C SER A 195 7.70 30.78 -14.72
N ASN A 196 8.40 31.89 -14.52
CA ASN A 196 8.99 32.26 -13.22
C ASN A 196 8.13 33.27 -12.44
N LEU A 197 6.85 33.39 -12.76
CA LEU A 197 6.00 34.45 -12.21
C LEU A 197 5.93 34.41 -10.67
N LEU A 198 5.79 33.22 -10.08
CA LEU A 198 5.72 33.06 -8.62
C LEU A 198 7.01 33.51 -7.93
N ASP A 199 8.17 33.17 -8.49
CA ASP A 199 9.46 33.61 -7.95
C ASP A 199 9.64 35.12 -8.05
N ILE A 200 9.14 35.75 -9.12
CA ILE A 200 9.17 37.20 -9.32
C ILE A 200 8.24 37.90 -8.32
N VAL A 201 7.04 37.34 -8.09
CA VAL A 201 6.08 37.84 -7.10
C VAL A 201 6.64 37.70 -5.69
N ARG A 202 7.33 36.60 -5.37
CA ARG A 202 8.01 36.39 -4.08
C ARG A 202 9.12 37.40 -3.81
N LYS A 203 9.76 37.92 -4.85
CA LYS A 203 10.73 39.03 -4.76
C LYS A 203 10.08 40.43 -4.65
N GLY A 204 8.75 40.52 -4.61
CA GLY A 204 8.00 41.77 -4.47
C GLY A 204 7.63 42.45 -5.80
N HIS A 205 7.95 41.86 -6.95
CA HIS A 205 7.70 42.47 -8.26
C HIS A 205 6.34 42.04 -8.87
N ALA A 206 5.26 42.14 -8.08
CA ALA A 206 3.90 41.75 -8.53
C ALA A 206 3.41 42.57 -9.74
N THR A 207 3.98 43.75 -9.99
CA THR A 207 3.65 44.59 -11.16
C THR A 207 3.91 43.89 -12.50
N VAL A 208 4.83 42.93 -12.55
CA VAL A 208 5.13 42.14 -13.76
C VAL A 208 3.92 41.29 -14.18
N ALA A 209 3.16 40.75 -13.22
CA ALA A 209 1.93 40.01 -13.48
C ALA A 209 0.91 40.85 -14.27
N ILE A 210 0.73 42.10 -13.86
CA ILE A 210 -0.17 43.06 -14.53
C ILE A 210 0.31 43.32 -15.96
N LYS A 211 1.62 43.51 -16.17
CA LYS A 211 2.19 43.76 -17.50
C LYS A 211 1.97 42.56 -18.43
N ILE A 212 2.21 41.34 -17.95
CA ILE A 212 1.97 40.10 -18.70
C ILE A 212 0.48 39.96 -19.06
N ALA A 213 -0.39 40.12 -18.07
CA ALA A 213 -1.84 40.07 -18.26
C ALA A 213 -2.29 41.09 -19.31
N LYS A 214 -1.75 42.31 -19.25
CA LYS A 214 -2.13 43.38 -20.17
C LYS A 214 -1.70 43.13 -21.61
N ILE A 215 -0.50 42.58 -21.80
CA ILE A 215 -0.02 42.18 -23.13
C ILE A 215 -0.95 41.11 -23.73
N ALA A 216 -1.26 40.08 -22.94
CA ALA A 216 -2.13 39.00 -23.39
C ALA A 216 -3.56 39.46 -23.68
N GLU A 217 -4.10 40.39 -22.89
CA GLU A 217 -5.42 40.98 -23.12
C GLU A 217 -5.46 41.79 -24.42
N ILE A 218 -4.47 42.66 -24.65
CA ILE A 218 -4.41 43.50 -25.85
C ILE A 218 -4.21 42.64 -27.10
N GLU A 219 -3.29 41.67 -27.07
CA GLU A 219 -3.08 40.76 -28.19
C GLU A 219 -4.30 39.86 -28.41
N GLY A 220 -4.98 39.41 -27.36
CA GLY A 220 -6.23 38.64 -27.44
C GLY A 220 -7.36 39.42 -28.11
N GLN A 221 -7.60 40.66 -27.70
CA GLN A 221 -8.59 41.54 -28.33
C GLN A 221 -8.29 41.79 -29.82
N ARG A 222 -7.01 41.93 -30.17
CA ARG A 222 -6.58 42.09 -31.57
C ARG A 222 -6.78 40.81 -32.37
N ASP A 223 -6.50 39.65 -31.79
CA ASP A 223 -6.69 38.34 -32.40
C ASP A 223 -8.18 38.03 -32.64
N GLU A 224 -9.05 38.29 -31.65
CA GLU A 224 -10.51 38.16 -31.79
C GLU A 224 -11.06 39.04 -32.90
N ARG A 225 -10.64 40.31 -32.97
CA ARG A 225 -11.04 41.23 -34.05
C ARG A 225 -10.62 40.70 -35.42
N ALA A 226 -9.40 40.16 -35.55
CA ALA A 226 -8.92 39.60 -36.81
C ALA A 226 -9.72 38.36 -37.22
N ILE A 227 -10.03 37.45 -36.28
CA ILE A 227 -10.86 36.27 -36.51
C ILE A 227 -12.27 36.67 -36.95
N ALA A 228 -12.90 37.62 -36.25
CA ALA A 228 -14.24 38.11 -36.59
C ALA A 228 -14.29 38.69 -38.01
N ILE A 229 -13.32 39.52 -38.39
CA ILE A 229 -13.27 40.11 -39.74
C ILE A 229 -13.07 39.02 -40.81
N ARG A 230 -12.22 38.02 -40.56
CA ARG A 230 -12.04 36.87 -41.47
C ARG A 230 -13.31 36.06 -41.63
N LEU A 231 -14.06 35.84 -40.55
CA LEU A 231 -15.33 35.13 -40.57
C LEU A 231 -16.40 35.88 -41.38
N VAL A 232 -16.52 37.20 -41.17
CA VAL A 232 -17.45 38.08 -41.90
C VAL A 232 -17.16 38.07 -43.40
N LYS A 233 -15.89 38.17 -43.80
CA LYS A 233 -15.48 38.07 -45.21
C LYS A 233 -15.81 36.72 -45.83
N ARG A 234 -15.66 35.63 -45.08
CA ARG A 234 -15.98 34.27 -45.56
C ARG A 234 -17.49 34.09 -45.77
N GLN A 235 -18.32 34.66 -44.89
CA GLN A 235 -19.77 34.49 -44.93
C GLN A 235 -20.46 35.44 -45.93
N ASN A 236 -19.98 36.68 -46.09
CA ASN A 236 -20.62 37.68 -46.97
C ASN A 236 -19.60 38.33 -47.91
N LYS A 237 -19.51 37.85 -49.15
CA LYS A 237 -18.56 38.37 -50.16
C LYS A 237 -18.81 39.85 -50.52
N ASP A 238 -20.08 40.28 -50.59
CA ASP A 238 -20.44 41.66 -50.96
C ASP A 238 -20.15 42.70 -49.85
N ILE A 239 -20.33 42.32 -48.59
CA ILE A 239 -19.98 43.16 -47.43
C ILE A 239 -18.47 43.13 -47.20
N GLY A 240 -17.83 41.97 -47.41
CA GLY A 240 -16.38 41.79 -47.31
C GLY A 240 -15.58 42.66 -48.29
N ALA A 241 -16.13 42.95 -49.48
CA ALA A 241 -15.53 43.86 -50.45
C ALA A 241 -15.53 45.34 -50.00
N ARG A 242 -16.48 45.73 -49.13
CA ARG A 242 -16.58 47.09 -48.56
C ARG A 242 -15.63 47.28 -47.36
N PHE A 243 -15.31 46.22 -46.63
CA PHE A 243 -14.30 46.23 -45.56
C PHE A 243 -12.89 45.96 -46.11
N GLN A 244 -12.29 46.98 -46.76
CA GLN A 244 -10.89 46.94 -47.22
C GLN A 244 -9.87 47.08 -46.08
N SER A 245 -10.07 46.43 -44.93
CA SER A 245 -9.05 46.42 -43.87
C SER A 245 -7.96 45.40 -44.19
N VAL A 246 -6.95 45.83 -44.96
CA VAL A 246 -5.69 45.10 -45.24
C VAL A 246 -5.05 44.58 -43.94
N ARG A 247 -5.21 45.34 -42.86
CA ARG A 247 -4.67 45.06 -41.52
C ARG A 247 -5.18 43.77 -40.87
N ALA A 248 -6.44 43.42 -41.10
CA ALA A 248 -7.07 42.27 -40.44
C ALA A 248 -6.70 40.94 -41.11
N ASP A 249 -6.49 40.95 -42.43
CA ASP A 249 -6.06 39.76 -43.16
C ASP A 249 -4.58 39.44 -42.88
N ALA A 250 -3.75 40.48 -42.70
CA ALA A 250 -2.31 40.36 -42.53
C ALA A 250 -1.85 39.78 -41.18
N ARG A 251 -2.66 39.86 -40.13
CA ARG A 251 -2.23 39.52 -38.75
C ARG A 251 -2.11 38.01 -38.53
N VAL A 252 -1.00 37.56 -37.94
CA VAL A 252 -0.85 36.18 -37.43
C VAL A 252 -1.45 36.09 -36.03
N ILE A 253 -2.27 35.07 -35.77
CA ILE A 253 -2.91 34.85 -34.46
C ILE A 253 -1.87 34.24 -33.52
N LYS A 254 -1.68 34.82 -32.33
CA LYS A 254 -0.55 34.48 -31.44
C LYS A 254 -0.93 33.77 -30.15
N HIS A 255 -2.18 33.90 -29.70
CA HIS A 255 -2.72 33.18 -28.54
C HIS A 255 -1.91 33.35 -27.23
N TYR A 256 -1.52 34.59 -26.88
CA TYR A 256 -0.70 34.88 -25.69
C TYR A 256 -1.32 34.38 -24.37
N ARG A 257 -2.66 34.39 -24.24
CA ARG A 257 -3.35 33.82 -23.09
C ARG A 257 -3.14 32.32 -22.95
N ALA A 258 -3.20 31.57 -24.06
CA ALA A 258 -2.97 30.12 -24.05
C ALA A 258 -1.50 29.80 -23.74
N LYS A 259 -0.57 30.51 -24.39
CA LYS A 259 0.87 30.42 -24.12
C LYS A 259 1.20 30.67 -22.64
N PHE A 260 0.57 31.65 -22.01
CA PHE A 260 0.71 31.90 -20.56
C PHE A 260 0.21 30.73 -19.72
N MET A 261 -1.00 30.21 -20.00
CA MET A 261 -1.55 29.08 -19.26
C MET A 261 -0.69 27.81 -19.40
N ASP A 262 -0.10 27.58 -20.57
CA ASP A 262 0.83 26.48 -20.81
C ASP A 262 2.18 26.70 -20.10
N ALA A 263 2.67 27.93 -20.02
CA ALA A 263 3.85 28.26 -19.23
C ALA A 263 3.63 27.99 -17.73
N VAL A 264 2.44 28.31 -17.20
CA VAL A 264 2.06 28.00 -15.80
C VAL A 264 2.06 26.49 -15.56
N ARG A 265 1.46 25.69 -16.47
CA ARG A 265 1.47 24.21 -16.38
C ARG A 265 2.89 23.64 -16.40
N THR A 266 3.73 24.18 -17.27
CA THR A 266 5.14 23.73 -17.41
C THR A 266 5.95 24.09 -16.17
N SER A 267 5.73 25.28 -15.62
CA SER A 267 6.35 25.74 -14.38
C SER A 267 5.98 24.85 -13.19
N ALA A 268 4.68 24.56 -13.01
CA ALA A 268 4.20 23.68 -11.94
C ALA A 268 4.86 22.29 -12.00
N LYS A 269 4.97 21.70 -13.19
CA LYS A 269 5.67 20.42 -13.41
C LYS A 269 7.15 20.51 -13.05
N THR A 270 7.84 21.52 -13.58
CA THR A 270 9.28 21.72 -13.35
C THR A 270 9.59 21.93 -11.86
N GLN A 271 8.70 22.63 -11.15
CA GLN A 271 8.86 22.88 -9.72
C GLN A 271 8.72 21.61 -8.90
N ILE A 272 7.73 20.75 -9.19
CA ILE A 272 7.58 19.45 -8.51
C ILE A 272 8.83 18.58 -8.74
N GLU A 273 9.29 18.46 -9.99
CA GLU A 273 10.49 17.68 -10.34
C GLU A 273 11.74 18.21 -9.65
N LYS A 274 11.90 19.54 -9.58
CA LYS A 274 13.03 20.21 -8.90
C LYS A 274 13.02 19.99 -7.39
N GLN A 275 11.86 20.02 -6.75
CA GLN A 275 11.75 19.78 -5.31
C GLN A 275 11.98 18.30 -4.99
N PHE A 276 11.43 17.39 -5.80
CA PHE A 276 11.66 15.96 -5.65
C PHE A 276 13.13 15.57 -5.84
N SER A 277 13.84 16.23 -6.77
CA SER A 277 15.27 15.97 -7.02
C SER A 277 16.17 16.18 -5.79
N LYS A 278 15.72 16.96 -4.78
CA LYS A 278 16.45 17.14 -3.51
C LYS A 278 16.38 15.93 -2.58
N TYR A 279 15.43 15.03 -2.83
CA TYR A 279 15.12 13.86 -2.00
C TYR A 279 15.38 12.55 -2.76
N GLN A 280 16.25 12.55 -3.79
CA GLN A 280 16.57 11.32 -4.54
C GLN A 280 17.16 10.22 -3.66
N ASP A 281 17.92 10.58 -2.63
CA ASP A 281 18.53 9.63 -1.68
C ASP A 281 17.55 9.10 -0.63
N ASN A 282 16.44 9.82 -0.36
CA ASN A 282 15.35 9.38 0.51
C ASN A 282 14.01 9.87 -0.06
N PRO A 283 13.41 9.12 -1.00
CA PRO A 283 12.19 9.55 -1.67
C PRO A 283 10.97 9.63 -0.75
N ALA A 284 10.95 8.89 0.37
CA ALA A 284 9.86 8.95 1.35
C ALA A 284 9.77 10.34 2.00
N GLY A 285 10.92 10.95 2.32
CA GLY A 285 10.98 12.27 2.96
C GLY A 285 10.35 13.41 2.15
N PHE A 286 10.21 13.27 0.83
CA PHE A 286 9.50 14.26 0.01
C PHE A 286 7.99 14.34 0.33
N PHE A 287 7.40 13.20 0.71
CA PHE A 287 5.98 13.06 0.99
C PHE A 287 5.63 13.27 2.47
N GLU A 288 6.63 13.48 3.33
CA GLU A 288 6.48 13.56 4.78
C GLU A 288 6.49 15.00 5.32
N GLY A 289 5.53 15.30 6.19
CA GLY A 289 5.52 16.49 7.04
C GLY A 289 5.54 17.83 6.28
N GLU A 290 6.27 18.80 6.83
CA GLU A 290 6.36 20.19 6.36
C GLU A 290 7.14 20.33 5.03
N ASN A 291 7.77 19.26 4.55
CA ASN A 291 8.59 19.29 3.33
C ASN A 291 7.77 19.59 2.06
N PHE A 292 6.46 19.38 2.11
CA PHE A 292 5.53 19.70 1.01
C PHE A 292 4.85 21.07 1.17
N ASP A 293 5.08 21.81 2.26
CA ASP A 293 4.36 23.06 2.57
C ASP A 293 4.55 24.15 1.52
N TRP A 294 5.67 24.14 0.81
CA TRP A 294 5.94 25.07 -0.30
C TRP A 294 4.83 25.03 -1.36
N TYR A 295 4.18 23.88 -1.57
CA TYR A 295 3.08 23.73 -2.53
C TYR A 295 1.86 24.54 -2.10
N TYR A 296 1.48 24.44 -0.82
CA TYR A 296 0.34 25.17 -0.26
C TYR A 296 0.64 26.67 -0.15
N GLN A 297 1.87 27.03 0.23
CA GLN A 297 2.32 28.42 0.27
C GLN A 297 2.27 29.08 -1.11
N ASP A 298 2.63 28.35 -2.18
CA ASP A 298 2.53 28.85 -3.55
C ASP A 298 1.06 29.13 -3.94
N LEU A 299 0.14 28.23 -3.59
CA LEU A 299 -1.29 28.43 -3.87
C LEU A 299 -1.87 29.62 -3.10
N LEU A 300 -1.55 29.74 -1.81
CA LEU A 300 -1.94 30.89 -0.98
C LEU A 300 -1.38 32.21 -1.55
N MET A 301 -0.12 32.21 -1.99
CA MET A 301 0.46 33.37 -2.67
C MET A 301 -0.29 33.75 -3.95
N VAL A 302 -0.76 32.77 -4.74
CA VAL A 302 -1.57 33.06 -5.93
C VAL A 302 -2.90 33.71 -5.56
N GLU A 303 -3.54 33.23 -4.50
CA GLU A 303 -4.79 33.79 -4.00
C GLU A 303 -4.62 35.24 -3.53
N GLU A 304 -3.64 35.50 -2.67
CA GLU A 304 -3.45 36.80 -2.04
C GLU A 304 -2.83 37.85 -2.97
N MET A 305 -1.83 37.47 -3.78
CA MET A 305 -0.98 38.41 -4.50
C MET A 305 -1.24 38.49 -6.01
N LEU A 306 -1.91 37.48 -6.59
CA LEU A 306 -2.13 37.41 -8.04
C LEU A 306 -3.60 37.48 -8.46
N ALA A 307 -4.54 37.02 -7.64
CA ALA A 307 -5.95 36.96 -8.02
C ALA A 307 -6.52 38.34 -8.42
N ASP A 308 -6.09 39.41 -7.75
CA ASP A 308 -6.53 40.79 -8.01
C ASP A 308 -5.78 41.48 -9.17
N LYS A 309 -4.66 40.91 -9.64
CA LYS A 309 -3.80 41.49 -10.70
C LYS A 309 -4.19 41.04 -12.10
N PHE A 310 -5.04 40.03 -12.23
CA PHE A 310 -5.53 39.50 -13.49
C PHE A 310 -7.03 39.77 -13.69
N PRO A 311 -7.51 39.80 -14.95
CA PRO A 311 -8.94 39.90 -15.22
C PRO A 311 -9.73 38.72 -14.60
N PRO A 312 -10.95 38.95 -14.08
CA PRO A 312 -11.75 37.91 -13.43
C PRO A 312 -12.09 36.74 -14.38
N ASP A 313 -12.22 37.02 -15.68
CA ASP A 313 -12.48 36.02 -16.72
C ASP A 313 -11.38 34.98 -16.88
N TRP A 314 -10.18 35.25 -16.36
CA TRP A 314 -9.07 34.32 -16.42
C TRP A 314 -9.14 33.23 -15.36
N LYS A 315 -9.87 33.48 -14.25
CA LYS A 315 -9.98 32.56 -13.11
C LYS A 315 -8.60 31.99 -12.74
N ILE A 316 -7.63 32.88 -12.52
CA ILE A 316 -6.22 32.52 -12.33
C ILE A 316 -6.04 31.56 -11.16
N TYR A 317 -6.66 31.82 -10.02
CA TYR A 317 -6.53 30.96 -8.85
C TYR A 317 -6.99 29.50 -9.13
N PRO A 318 -8.21 29.25 -9.64
CA PRO A 318 -8.60 27.92 -10.12
C PRO A 318 -7.70 27.33 -11.21
N ALA A 319 -7.12 28.15 -12.09
CA ALA A 319 -6.22 27.68 -13.14
C ALA A 319 -4.89 27.17 -12.58
N PHE A 320 -4.31 27.86 -11.59
CA PHE A 320 -3.11 27.42 -10.89
C PHE A 320 -3.36 26.15 -10.09
N ILE A 321 -4.49 26.06 -9.35
CA ILE A 321 -4.88 24.85 -8.62
C ILE A 321 -4.93 23.65 -9.58
N LYS A 322 -5.62 23.77 -10.72
CA LYS A 322 -5.70 22.69 -11.72
C LYS A 322 -4.34 22.33 -12.32
N ALA A 323 -3.48 23.33 -12.57
CA ALA A 323 -2.14 23.10 -13.12
C ALA A 323 -1.24 22.35 -12.12
N TYR A 324 -1.20 22.80 -10.87
CA TYR A 324 -0.45 22.19 -9.78
C TYR A 324 -0.96 20.79 -9.45
N HIS A 325 -2.29 20.62 -9.38
CA HIS A 325 -2.90 19.31 -9.12
C HIS A 325 -2.62 18.32 -10.25
N LYS A 326 -2.78 18.73 -11.51
CA LYS A 326 -2.48 17.87 -12.67
C LYS A 326 -0.99 17.48 -12.72
N ALA A 327 -0.09 18.43 -12.45
CA ALA A 327 1.34 18.14 -12.43
C ALA A 327 1.70 17.14 -11.33
N LEU A 328 1.10 17.26 -10.14
CA LEU A 328 1.28 16.30 -9.05
C LEU A 328 0.67 14.93 -9.38
N TYR A 329 -0.51 14.90 -10.00
CA TYR A 329 -1.14 13.68 -10.48
C TYR A 329 -0.25 12.94 -11.49
N ASP A 330 0.24 13.64 -12.53
CA ASP A 330 1.10 13.05 -13.56
C ASP A 330 2.42 12.54 -12.95
N PHE A 331 3.00 13.28 -12.00
CA PHE A 331 4.20 12.90 -11.27
C PHE A 331 4.00 11.64 -10.42
N THR A 332 2.99 11.62 -9.55
CA THR A 332 2.70 10.48 -8.64
C THR A 332 2.34 9.22 -9.42
N LYS A 333 1.59 9.35 -10.52
CA LYS A 333 1.29 8.23 -11.42
C LYS A 333 2.54 7.65 -12.07
N THR A 334 3.45 8.50 -12.54
CA THR A 334 4.72 8.08 -13.13
C THR A 334 5.62 7.40 -12.10
N TYR A 335 5.72 7.97 -10.90
CA TYR A 335 6.54 7.44 -9.81
C TYR A 335 6.04 6.08 -9.29
N SER A 336 4.73 5.93 -9.11
CA SER A 336 4.14 4.64 -8.69
C SER A 336 4.30 3.54 -9.73
N SER A 337 4.36 3.88 -11.03
CA SER A 337 4.41 2.90 -12.13
C SER A 337 5.83 2.53 -12.58
N SER A 338 6.88 3.19 -12.08
CA SER A 338 8.24 3.01 -12.58
C SER A 338 8.93 1.73 -12.09
N GLY A 339 8.37 1.02 -11.11
CA GLY A 339 8.95 -0.21 -10.54
C GLY A 339 10.20 0.01 -9.67
N ASP A 340 10.88 1.15 -9.82
CA ASP A 340 12.00 1.64 -8.98
C ASP A 340 11.54 2.32 -7.69
N ALA A 341 10.23 2.35 -7.41
CA ALA A 341 9.71 2.98 -6.21
C ALA A 341 10.12 2.17 -4.98
N GLU A 342 10.83 2.83 -4.06
CA GLU A 342 11.17 2.21 -2.79
C GLU A 342 9.91 1.91 -1.97
N ALA A 343 9.88 0.76 -1.30
CA ALA A 343 8.75 0.34 -0.47
C ALA A 343 8.33 1.44 0.52
N GLY A 344 9.32 2.09 1.15
CA GLY A 344 9.06 3.18 2.08
C GLY A 344 8.36 4.38 1.45
N ALA A 345 8.80 4.78 0.25
CA ALA A 345 8.23 5.89 -0.48
C ALA A 345 6.81 5.63 -1.00
N LEU A 346 6.50 4.38 -1.39
CA LEU A 346 5.14 3.98 -1.76
C LEU A 346 4.17 4.15 -0.59
N LEU A 347 4.57 3.75 0.61
CA LEU A 347 3.70 3.89 1.79
C LEU A 347 3.53 5.35 2.18
N ALA A 348 4.62 6.13 2.22
CA ALA A 348 4.58 7.58 2.47
C ALA A 348 3.66 8.29 1.47
N LEU A 349 3.71 7.93 0.19
CA LEU A 349 2.82 8.44 -0.85
C LEU A 349 1.34 8.13 -0.55
N THR A 350 1.00 6.92 -0.05
CA THR A 350 -0.40 6.61 0.31
C THR A 350 -0.91 7.45 1.46
N THR A 351 -0.08 7.71 2.48
CA THR A 351 -0.44 8.60 3.60
C THR A 351 -0.59 10.04 3.12
N PHE A 352 0.36 10.50 2.30
CA PHE A 352 0.35 11.82 1.69
C PHE A 352 -0.92 12.10 0.89
N THR A 353 -1.45 11.14 0.12
CA THR A 353 -2.70 11.38 -0.63
C THR A 353 -3.90 11.72 0.28
N LYS A 354 -3.96 11.13 1.48
CA LYS A 354 -5.02 11.41 2.47
C LYS A 354 -4.82 12.79 3.08
N GLU A 355 -3.58 13.15 3.42
CA GLU A 355 -3.24 14.46 3.97
C GLU A 355 -3.44 15.58 2.94
N TYR A 356 -3.00 15.38 1.70
CA TYR A 356 -3.22 16.30 0.58
C TYR A 356 -4.70 16.59 0.39
N LYS A 357 -5.55 15.55 0.35
CA LYS A 357 -7.00 15.73 0.22
C LYS A 357 -7.59 16.49 1.41
N LYS A 358 -7.11 16.21 2.63
CA LYS A 358 -7.54 16.92 3.84
C LYS A 358 -7.13 18.40 3.78
N ASN A 359 -5.88 18.69 3.45
CA ASN A 359 -5.34 20.06 3.43
C ASN A 359 -5.99 20.89 2.32
N MET A 360 -6.16 20.33 1.12
CA MET A 360 -6.82 21.01 0.00
C MET A 360 -8.29 21.35 0.31
N ILE A 361 -9.04 20.43 0.93
CA ILE A 361 -10.49 20.62 1.18
C ILE A 361 -10.78 21.39 2.47
N LYS A 362 -10.07 21.08 3.57
CA LYS A 362 -10.38 21.63 4.90
C LYS A 362 -9.60 22.89 5.23
N GLU A 363 -8.32 22.97 4.86
CA GLU A 363 -7.47 24.11 5.24
C GLU A 363 -7.53 25.22 4.20
N LEU A 364 -7.53 24.87 2.91
CA LEU A 364 -7.59 25.83 1.80
C LEU A 364 -9.02 26.08 1.26
N GLU A 365 -10.03 25.37 1.78
CA GLU A 365 -11.44 25.48 1.36
C GLU A 365 -11.67 25.33 -0.17
N ILE A 366 -10.82 24.56 -0.86
CA ILE A 366 -10.87 24.42 -2.32
C ILE A 366 -12.04 23.48 -2.71
N PRO A 367 -12.90 23.87 -3.68
CA PRO A 367 -13.94 22.99 -4.19
C PRO A 367 -13.38 21.67 -4.75
N PRO A 368 -13.98 20.51 -4.42
CA PRO A 368 -13.45 19.20 -4.81
C PRO A 368 -13.36 19.02 -6.33
N GLU A 369 -14.21 19.72 -7.09
CA GLU A 369 -14.24 19.75 -8.56
C GLU A 369 -12.92 20.23 -9.20
N LEU A 370 -12.11 21.01 -8.48
CA LEU A 370 -10.81 21.50 -8.96
C LEU A 370 -9.67 20.49 -8.74
N THR A 371 -9.93 19.45 -7.95
CA THR A 371 -9.00 18.37 -7.57
C THR A 371 -9.44 17.00 -8.11
N GLU A 372 -10.21 17.00 -9.20
CA GLU A 372 -10.58 15.78 -9.92
C GLU A 372 -9.66 15.53 -11.13
N PRO A 373 -9.21 14.28 -11.36
CA PRO A 373 -9.40 13.07 -10.53
C PRO A 373 -8.55 13.09 -9.25
N PRO A 374 -8.94 12.37 -8.18
CA PRO A 374 -8.11 12.24 -6.99
C PRO A 374 -6.72 11.68 -7.32
N LEU A 375 -5.72 12.07 -6.53
CA LEU A 375 -4.37 11.51 -6.66
C LEU A 375 -4.45 9.98 -6.57
N LEU A 376 -3.78 9.30 -7.51
CA LEU A 376 -3.71 7.83 -7.62
C LEU A 376 -5.01 7.09 -7.99
N ASP A 377 -6.03 7.77 -8.54
CA ASP A 377 -7.23 7.14 -9.14
C ASP A 377 -7.93 6.09 -8.22
N ASP A 378 -7.98 6.31 -6.90
CA ASP A 378 -8.48 5.37 -5.88
C ASP A 378 -7.72 4.02 -5.80
N ASN A 379 -6.55 3.90 -6.41
CA ASN A 379 -5.73 2.68 -6.44
C ASN A 379 -4.85 2.49 -5.20
N THR A 380 -5.17 3.15 -4.08
CA THR A 380 -4.37 3.11 -2.85
C THR A 380 -4.21 1.69 -2.31
N GLN A 381 -5.24 0.84 -2.46
CA GLN A 381 -5.19 -0.54 -2.00
C GLN A 381 -4.22 -1.39 -2.84
N SER A 382 -4.17 -1.19 -4.16
CA SER A 382 -3.22 -1.90 -5.02
C SER A 382 -1.77 -1.52 -4.71
N LEU A 383 -1.51 -0.25 -4.37
CA LEU A 383 -0.18 0.19 -3.98
C LEU A 383 0.24 -0.40 -2.63
N VAL A 384 -0.69 -0.50 -1.68
CA VAL A 384 -0.46 -1.23 -0.43
C VAL A 384 -0.16 -2.71 -0.71
N ASP A 385 -0.92 -3.36 -1.59
CA ASP A 385 -0.68 -4.76 -1.94
C ASP A 385 0.66 -4.96 -2.68
N GLU A 386 1.08 -4.02 -3.52
CA GLU A 386 2.38 -4.03 -4.22
C GLU A 386 3.54 -3.80 -3.25
N TYR A 387 3.38 -2.86 -2.32
CA TYR A 387 4.28 -2.64 -1.20
C TYR A 387 4.45 -3.91 -0.34
N LEU A 388 3.33 -4.56 0.04
CA LEU A 388 3.36 -5.80 0.83
C LEU A 388 4.09 -6.91 0.07
N LYS A 389 3.84 -7.07 -1.24
CA LYS A 389 4.58 -8.04 -2.08
C LYS A 389 6.07 -7.77 -2.11
N LEU A 390 6.47 -6.51 -2.22
CA LEU A 390 7.88 -6.14 -2.26
C LEU A 390 8.58 -6.43 -0.92
N ILE A 391 7.91 -6.16 0.20
CA ILE A 391 8.42 -6.49 1.54
C ILE A 391 8.50 -7.99 1.75
N SER A 392 7.45 -8.74 1.47
CA SER A 392 7.47 -10.20 1.60
C SER A 392 8.64 -10.80 0.81
N LYS A 393 8.82 -10.37 -0.44
CA LYS A 393 9.93 -10.83 -1.28
C LYS A 393 11.30 -10.50 -0.67
N LYS A 394 11.49 -9.26 -0.18
CA LYS A 394 12.76 -8.87 0.45
C LYS A 394 13.01 -9.65 1.75
N MET A 395 12.00 -9.82 2.59
CA MET A 395 12.08 -10.59 3.84
C MET A 395 12.42 -12.07 3.56
N GLU A 396 11.79 -12.67 2.55
CA GLU A 396 12.13 -14.03 2.12
C GLU A 396 13.56 -14.14 1.60
N GLU A 397 14.00 -13.24 0.70
CA GLU A 397 15.36 -13.25 0.16
C GLU A 397 16.41 -13.11 1.27
N TRP A 398 16.18 -12.19 2.21
CA TRP A 398 17.10 -11.93 3.33
C TRP A 398 17.17 -13.14 4.26
N THR A 399 16.02 -13.67 4.63
CA THR A 399 15.95 -14.83 5.53
C THR A 399 16.52 -16.07 4.87
N GLN A 400 16.33 -16.28 3.57
CA GLN A 400 16.95 -17.38 2.84
C GLN A 400 18.48 -17.26 2.80
N ASN A 401 19.02 -16.05 2.62
CA ASN A 401 20.47 -15.85 2.63
C ASN A 401 21.06 -16.10 4.01
N LEU A 402 20.38 -15.62 5.06
CA LEU A 402 20.77 -15.83 6.45
C LEU A 402 20.70 -17.32 6.84
N MET A 403 19.62 -18.02 6.46
CA MET A 403 19.49 -19.45 6.70
C MET A 403 20.54 -20.25 5.95
N LYS A 404 20.93 -19.88 4.72
CA LYS A 404 22.01 -20.56 3.99
C LYS A 404 23.34 -20.49 4.72
N SER A 405 23.72 -19.31 5.25
CA SER A 405 24.96 -19.19 6.01
C SER A 405 24.94 -20.00 7.30
N GLU A 406 23.85 -19.94 8.07
CA GLU A 406 23.75 -20.65 9.35
C GLU A 406 23.67 -22.17 9.19
N THR A 407 22.89 -22.65 8.22
CA THR A 407 22.80 -24.09 7.94
C THR A 407 24.12 -24.64 7.42
N GLN A 408 24.91 -23.84 6.69
CA GLN A 408 26.26 -24.22 6.30
C GLN A 408 27.17 -24.37 7.52
N ILE A 409 27.17 -23.41 8.44
CA ILE A 409 27.95 -23.49 9.70
C ILE A 409 27.52 -24.73 10.51
N PHE A 410 26.22 -24.97 10.64
CA PHE A 410 25.67 -26.13 11.34
C PHE A 410 26.05 -27.48 10.70
N LEU A 411 26.26 -27.52 9.38
CA LEU A 411 26.68 -28.72 8.67
C LEU A 411 28.20 -28.94 8.75
N GLU A 412 28.98 -27.86 8.62
CA GLU A 412 30.44 -27.92 8.59
C GLU A 412 31.07 -28.03 9.99
N ARG A 413 30.48 -27.44 11.03
CA ARG A 413 30.93 -27.55 12.45
C ARG A 413 32.46 -27.48 12.60
N SER A 414 33.10 -26.58 11.86
CA SER A 414 34.55 -26.45 11.79
C SER A 414 35.15 -25.86 13.08
N GLU A 415 34.35 -25.04 13.76
CA GLU A 415 34.66 -24.39 15.03
C GLU A 415 33.51 -24.64 16.03
N PRO A 416 33.78 -24.64 17.35
CA PRO A 416 32.74 -24.74 18.36
C PRO A 416 31.79 -23.53 18.33
N PRO A 417 30.52 -23.68 18.77
CA PRO A 417 29.59 -22.55 18.88
C PRO A 417 30.12 -21.44 19.81
N GLU A 418 29.69 -20.20 19.55
CA GLU A 418 30.01 -19.08 20.43
C GLU A 418 29.25 -19.17 21.76
N GLU A 419 29.86 -18.67 22.83
CA GLU A 419 29.26 -18.57 24.15
C GLU A 419 28.78 -17.14 24.43
N ASP A 420 27.63 -17.00 25.08
CA ASP A 420 27.14 -15.72 25.57
C ASP A 420 27.71 -15.37 26.97
N ALA A 421 27.23 -14.26 27.55
CA ALA A 421 27.68 -13.79 28.85
C ALA A 421 27.40 -14.78 30.00
N ASP A 422 26.42 -15.66 29.82
CA ASP A 422 26.00 -16.67 30.77
C ASP A 422 26.58 -18.06 30.43
N GLN A 423 27.58 -18.11 29.53
CA GLN A 423 28.27 -19.32 29.04
C GLN A 423 27.37 -20.28 28.24
N MET A 424 26.19 -19.82 27.82
CA MET A 424 25.31 -20.61 26.97
C MET A 424 25.75 -20.52 25.52
N TYR A 425 25.69 -21.65 24.80
CA TYR A 425 25.97 -21.61 23.36
C TYR A 425 24.89 -20.83 22.61
N THR A 426 25.30 -19.96 21.68
CA THR A 426 24.40 -19.09 20.91
C THR A 426 24.69 -19.16 19.41
N MET A 427 23.67 -18.81 18.62
CA MET A 427 23.80 -18.53 17.18
C MET A 427 23.62 -17.03 16.95
N GLN A 428 24.13 -16.48 15.83
CA GLN A 428 24.06 -15.04 15.55
C GLN A 428 22.84 -14.63 14.71
N ALA A 429 22.34 -15.53 13.84
CA ALA A 429 21.27 -15.18 12.91
C ALA A 429 19.93 -14.78 13.53
N SER A 430 19.51 -15.36 14.65
CA SER A 430 18.22 -14.99 15.26
C SER A 430 18.16 -13.49 15.57
N GLY A 431 19.21 -12.95 16.17
CA GLY A 431 19.31 -11.52 16.47
C GLY A 431 19.16 -10.64 15.23
N ILE A 432 19.83 -11.00 14.13
CA ILE A 432 19.76 -10.26 12.86
C ILE A 432 18.34 -10.36 12.27
N MET A 433 17.74 -11.56 12.25
CA MET A 433 16.38 -11.78 11.75
C MET A 433 15.38 -10.90 12.51
N PHE A 434 15.43 -10.91 13.85
CA PHE A 434 14.48 -10.14 14.66
C PHE A 434 14.73 -8.63 14.60
N GLN A 435 15.96 -8.16 14.40
CA GLN A 435 16.22 -6.75 14.09
C GLN A 435 15.52 -6.33 12.78
N MET A 436 15.61 -7.16 11.75
CA MET A 436 14.98 -6.90 10.45
C MET A 436 13.44 -6.92 10.55
N VAL A 437 12.88 -7.92 11.22
CA VAL A 437 11.42 -8.02 11.47
C VAL A 437 10.93 -6.79 12.25
N ASN A 438 11.62 -6.40 13.32
CA ASN A 438 11.25 -5.22 14.10
C ASN A 438 11.25 -3.95 13.24
N ALA A 439 12.26 -3.76 12.39
CA ALA A 439 12.31 -2.60 11.50
C ALA A 439 11.11 -2.52 10.54
N GLN A 440 10.67 -3.66 9.97
CA GLN A 440 9.49 -3.67 9.09
C GLN A 440 8.19 -3.42 9.86
N ILE A 441 8.08 -3.95 11.07
CA ILE A 441 6.90 -3.74 11.92
C ILE A 441 6.83 -2.29 12.39
N ASP A 442 7.95 -1.69 12.79
CA ASP A 442 8.01 -0.27 13.17
C ASP A 442 7.60 0.63 12.01
N PHE A 443 8.10 0.37 10.81
CA PHE A 443 7.68 1.10 9.62
C PHE A 443 6.18 0.94 9.32
N ALA A 444 5.61 -0.25 9.55
CA ALA A 444 4.18 -0.47 9.40
C ALA A 444 3.35 0.24 10.49
N ILE A 445 3.87 0.37 11.71
CA ILE A 445 3.26 1.16 12.80
C ILE A 445 3.23 2.64 12.41
N ASP A 446 4.34 3.19 11.94
CA ASP A 446 4.48 4.60 11.55
C ASP A 446 3.51 5.01 10.43
N SER A 447 3.10 4.05 9.59
CA SER A 447 2.10 4.28 8.55
C SER A 447 0.70 4.62 9.07
N GLY A 448 0.38 4.28 10.32
CA GLY A 448 -0.94 4.45 10.92
C GLY A 448 -2.04 3.57 10.31
N GLN A 449 -1.69 2.59 9.45
CA GLN A 449 -2.66 1.73 8.77
C GLN A 449 -2.70 0.33 9.40
N GLY A 450 -3.67 0.08 10.29
CA GLY A 450 -3.81 -1.22 10.98
C GLY A 450 -3.92 -2.45 10.06
N ALA A 451 -4.45 -2.28 8.84
CA ALA A 451 -4.49 -3.34 7.83
C ALA A 451 -3.10 -3.71 7.30
N VAL A 452 -2.22 -2.71 7.12
CA VAL A 452 -0.83 -2.90 6.67
C VAL A 452 -0.05 -3.60 7.77
N LEU A 453 -0.16 -3.12 9.01
CA LEU A 453 0.49 -3.73 10.18
C LEU A 453 0.10 -5.21 10.33
N SER A 454 -1.20 -5.53 10.27
CA SER A 454 -1.68 -6.91 10.37
C SER A 454 -1.08 -7.82 9.28
N ARG A 455 -0.96 -7.31 8.05
CA ARG A 455 -0.37 -8.06 6.93
C ARG A 455 1.14 -8.24 7.10
N VAL A 456 1.87 -7.20 7.51
CA VAL A 456 3.32 -7.29 7.74
C VAL A 456 3.65 -8.29 8.85
N VAL A 457 2.84 -8.33 9.91
CA VAL A 457 2.99 -9.34 10.98
C VAL A 457 2.71 -10.75 10.46
N GLU A 458 1.64 -10.93 9.67
CA GLU A 458 1.32 -12.23 9.05
C GLU A 458 2.48 -12.74 8.18
N GLU A 459 3.06 -11.87 7.34
CA GLU A 459 4.19 -12.21 6.48
C GLU A 459 5.46 -12.49 7.29
N SER A 460 5.70 -11.73 8.36
CA SER A 460 6.83 -11.98 9.28
C SER A 460 6.69 -13.35 9.97
N ALA A 461 5.49 -13.69 10.44
CA ALA A 461 5.22 -14.99 11.06
C ALA A 461 5.39 -16.15 10.05
N LYS A 462 4.97 -15.99 8.79
CA LYS A 462 5.22 -16.97 7.72
C LYS A 462 6.72 -17.22 7.50
N VAL A 463 7.51 -16.16 7.48
CA VAL A 463 8.97 -16.24 7.35
C VAL A 463 9.57 -16.99 8.53
N MET A 464 9.18 -16.65 9.77
CA MET A 464 9.61 -17.37 10.99
C MET A 464 9.27 -18.86 10.90
N MET A 465 8.01 -19.21 10.61
CA MET A 465 7.57 -20.61 10.48
C MET A 465 8.30 -21.38 9.37
N SER A 466 8.62 -20.71 8.26
CA SER A 466 9.43 -21.31 7.18
C SER A 466 10.85 -21.66 7.65
N THR A 467 11.48 -20.80 8.45
CA THR A 467 12.81 -21.10 9.03
C THR A 467 12.77 -22.25 10.03
N GLN A 468 11.74 -22.28 10.89
CA GLN A 468 11.54 -23.36 11.86
C GLN A 468 11.37 -24.72 11.16
N ALA A 469 10.58 -24.77 10.08
CA ALA A 469 10.41 -25.97 9.28
C ALA A 469 11.72 -26.46 8.64
N GLN A 470 12.57 -25.53 8.18
CA GLN A 470 13.89 -25.85 7.63
C GLN A 470 14.82 -26.43 8.72
N TRP A 471 14.88 -25.80 9.90
CA TRP A 471 15.66 -26.29 11.04
C TRP A 471 15.19 -27.68 11.49
N LEU A 472 13.88 -27.87 11.65
CA LEU A 472 13.30 -29.16 12.03
C LEU A 472 13.69 -30.28 11.05
N SER A 473 13.64 -29.99 9.74
CA SER A 473 14.05 -30.95 8.72
C SER A 473 15.56 -31.22 8.75
N LEU A 474 16.38 -30.20 9.01
CA LEU A 474 17.84 -30.31 9.03
C LEU A 474 18.32 -31.11 10.24
N VAL A 475 17.86 -30.78 11.44
CA VAL A 475 18.21 -31.48 12.69
C VAL A 475 17.86 -32.96 12.59
N LYS A 476 16.65 -33.29 12.11
CA LYS A 476 16.23 -34.69 11.91
C LYS A 476 17.14 -35.43 10.94
N LYS A 477 17.54 -34.79 9.85
CA LYS A 477 18.40 -35.40 8.81
C LYS A 477 19.81 -35.66 9.34
N GLU A 478 20.41 -34.68 10.01
CA GLU A 478 21.76 -34.80 10.57
C GLU A 478 21.80 -35.85 11.69
N PHE A 479 20.78 -35.88 12.54
CA PHE A 479 20.68 -36.87 13.60
C PHE A 479 20.51 -38.31 13.06
N GLN A 480 19.67 -38.50 12.03
CA GLN A 480 19.54 -39.78 11.35
C GLN A 480 20.85 -40.21 10.66
N LYS A 481 21.60 -39.26 10.08
CA LYS A 481 22.91 -39.52 9.48
C LYS A 481 23.90 -40.01 10.53
N GLN A 482 23.96 -39.36 11.69
CA GLN A 482 24.84 -39.77 12.80
C GLN A 482 24.50 -41.19 13.32
N ASN A 483 23.21 -41.55 13.40
CA ASN A 483 22.80 -42.86 13.87
C ASN A 483 22.92 -44.00 12.84
N SER A 484 22.90 -43.70 11.55
CA SER A 484 22.85 -44.71 10.49
C SER A 484 24.22 -44.99 9.83
N SER A 485 25.15 -44.05 9.93
CA SER A 485 26.42 -44.09 9.19
C SER A 485 27.52 -44.80 9.97
N LYS A 486 28.34 -45.60 9.28
CA LYS A 486 29.52 -46.25 9.88
C LYS A 486 30.72 -45.28 9.82
N GLY A 487 31.04 -44.66 10.95
CA GLY A 487 32.38 -44.19 11.34
C GLY A 487 33.05 -43.05 10.55
N ASP A 488 33.27 -43.21 9.25
CA ASP A 488 34.32 -42.46 8.54
C ASP A 488 33.86 -41.15 7.86
N ASP A 489 32.56 -40.81 7.88
CA ASP A 489 32.00 -39.61 7.21
C ASP A 489 31.05 -38.79 8.14
N ILE A 490 31.24 -38.93 9.46
CA ILE A 490 30.44 -38.21 10.48
C ILE A 490 31.27 -37.05 11.03
N GLN A 491 30.82 -35.84 10.76
CA GLN A 491 31.36 -34.61 11.32
C GLN A 491 31.02 -34.54 12.83
N GLY A 492 32.04 -34.40 13.69
CA GLY A 492 31.84 -34.19 15.13
C GLY A 492 31.17 -32.85 15.45
N GLY A 493 30.80 -32.63 16.71
CA GLY A 493 30.24 -31.35 17.16
C GLY A 493 28.72 -31.21 17.06
N LEU A 494 27.96 -32.28 16.71
CA LEU A 494 26.50 -32.18 16.57
C LEU A 494 25.82 -31.76 17.87
N VAL A 495 26.35 -32.20 19.00
CA VAL A 495 25.77 -32.01 20.33
C VAL A 495 25.84 -30.54 20.72
N GLU A 496 26.99 -29.93 20.56
CA GLU A 496 27.27 -28.52 20.85
C GLU A 496 26.41 -27.61 19.96
N TYR A 497 26.31 -27.92 18.67
CA TYR A 497 25.45 -27.19 17.74
C TYR A 497 23.94 -27.44 17.96
N ALA A 498 23.55 -28.60 18.48
CA ALA A 498 22.16 -28.85 18.87
C ALA A 498 21.80 -28.06 20.14
N ILE A 499 22.72 -27.90 21.09
CA ILE A 499 22.55 -27.02 22.26
C ILE A 499 22.43 -25.57 21.81
N SER A 500 23.33 -25.10 20.94
CA SER A 500 23.31 -23.71 20.46
C SER A 500 22.01 -23.37 19.73
N LEU A 501 21.52 -24.29 18.88
CA LEU A 501 20.24 -24.13 18.21
C LEU A 501 19.08 -24.15 19.21
N ALA A 502 19.06 -25.06 20.19
CA ALA A 502 17.98 -25.13 21.17
C ALA A 502 17.87 -23.82 21.99
N ASN A 503 19.01 -23.27 22.43
CA ASN A 503 19.07 -21.98 23.12
C ASN A 503 18.58 -20.83 22.24
N ASP A 504 19.02 -20.81 20.98
CA ASP A 504 18.64 -19.80 20.00
C ASP A 504 17.12 -19.81 19.71
N GLN A 505 16.50 -20.99 19.67
CA GLN A 505 15.05 -21.09 19.50
C GLN A 505 14.27 -20.56 20.71
N VAL A 506 14.73 -20.80 21.95
CA VAL A 506 14.08 -20.22 23.15
C VAL A 506 14.19 -18.70 23.12
N LYS A 507 15.38 -18.17 22.81
CA LYS A 507 15.60 -16.72 22.65
C LYS A 507 14.72 -16.13 21.54
N SER A 508 14.51 -16.87 20.46
CA SER A 508 13.60 -16.49 19.38
C SER A 508 12.14 -16.45 19.84
N ALA A 509 11.71 -17.37 20.71
CA ALA A 509 10.39 -17.32 21.33
C ALA A 509 10.23 -16.08 22.23
N ASP A 510 11.25 -15.74 23.04
CA ASP A 510 11.25 -14.52 23.87
C ASP A 510 11.14 -13.24 23.00
N PHE A 511 11.80 -13.21 21.83
CA PHE A 511 11.66 -12.09 20.90
C PHE A 511 10.25 -11.97 20.31
N VAL A 512 9.59 -13.10 20.02
CA VAL A 512 8.18 -13.09 19.57
C VAL A 512 7.26 -12.62 20.70
N GLU A 513 7.47 -13.06 21.94
CA GLU A 513 6.71 -12.59 23.09
C GLU A 513 6.88 -11.08 23.30
N GLY A 514 8.12 -10.59 23.23
CA GLY A 514 8.40 -9.15 23.27
C GLY A 514 7.68 -8.36 22.18
N LEU A 515 7.59 -8.92 20.98
CA LEU A 515 6.84 -8.34 19.86
C LEU A 515 5.33 -8.33 20.10
N MET A 516 4.77 -9.40 20.67
CA MET A 516 3.35 -9.47 21.05
C MET A 516 3.01 -8.37 22.06
N ASN A 517 3.82 -8.23 23.11
CA ASN A 517 3.65 -7.22 24.15
C ASN A 517 3.73 -5.79 23.58
N LYS A 518 4.65 -5.54 22.63
CA LYS A 518 4.76 -4.25 21.93
C LYS A 518 3.51 -3.90 21.12
N LEU A 519 2.87 -4.90 20.50
CA LEU A 519 1.73 -4.70 19.59
C LEU A 519 0.37 -4.66 20.29
N GLU A 520 0.24 -5.21 21.50
CA GLU A 520 -1.04 -5.35 22.22
C GLU A 520 -1.82 -4.02 22.35
N GLY A 521 -1.11 -2.92 22.61
CA GLY A 521 -1.67 -1.57 22.78
C GLY A 521 -1.82 -0.74 21.50
N LEU A 522 -1.19 -1.14 20.39
CA LEU A 522 -1.15 -0.38 19.14
C LEU A 522 -2.18 -0.85 18.10
N VAL A 523 -2.77 -2.03 18.32
CA VAL A 523 -3.64 -2.69 17.35
C VAL A 523 -5.12 -2.56 17.76
N SER A 524 -5.96 -2.16 16.80
CA SER A 524 -7.41 -2.14 16.98
C SER A 524 -7.97 -3.55 17.20
N GLU A 525 -9.08 -3.67 17.92
CA GLU A 525 -9.74 -4.95 18.25
C GLU A 525 -10.02 -5.84 17.02
N LYS A 526 -10.25 -5.23 15.85
CA LYS A 526 -10.45 -5.94 14.57
C LYS A 526 -9.25 -6.79 14.13
N TYR A 527 -8.02 -6.34 14.36
CA TYR A 527 -6.79 -6.99 13.87
C TYR A 527 -6.03 -7.72 14.99
N ARG A 528 -6.35 -7.44 16.26
CA ARG A 528 -5.65 -7.97 17.44
C ARG A 528 -5.62 -9.49 17.46
N GLN A 529 -6.77 -10.14 17.21
CA GLN A 529 -6.84 -11.61 17.22
C GLN A 529 -5.93 -12.24 16.17
N SER A 530 -5.99 -11.75 14.93
CA SER A 530 -5.17 -12.29 13.84
C SER A 530 -3.67 -12.11 14.07
N ILE A 531 -3.26 -10.96 14.62
CA ILE A 531 -1.86 -10.71 14.98
C ILE A 531 -1.41 -11.66 16.10
N SER A 532 -2.24 -11.81 17.14
CA SER A 532 -1.95 -12.71 18.25
C SER A 532 -1.83 -14.15 17.78
N ASP A 533 -2.77 -14.65 16.99
CA ASP A 533 -2.78 -16.05 16.52
C ASP A 533 -1.53 -16.37 15.69
N ASN A 534 -1.13 -15.46 14.79
CA ASN A 534 0.05 -15.64 13.95
C ASN A 534 1.37 -15.65 14.76
N LEU A 535 1.50 -14.75 15.74
CA LEU A 535 2.69 -14.68 16.58
C LEU A 535 2.75 -15.84 17.58
N SER A 536 1.62 -16.21 18.18
CA SER A 536 1.53 -17.41 19.03
C SER A 536 1.91 -18.67 18.27
N ALA A 537 1.43 -18.85 17.03
CA ALA A 537 1.83 -19.98 16.20
C ALA A 537 3.35 -20.00 15.88
N ALA A 538 3.95 -18.83 15.64
CA ALA A 538 5.40 -18.73 15.44
C ALA A 538 6.17 -19.05 16.74
N MET A 539 5.70 -18.58 17.89
CA MET A 539 6.30 -18.87 19.20
C MET A 539 6.28 -20.37 19.50
N ASP A 540 5.13 -21.03 19.32
CA ASP A 540 4.98 -22.48 19.50
C ASP A 540 5.93 -23.26 18.58
N GLY A 541 6.09 -22.81 17.33
CA GLY A 541 6.99 -23.43 16.38
C GLY A 541 8.47 -23.35 16.78
N TYR A 542 8.91 -22.24 17.40
CA TYR A 542 10.26 -22.14 17.96
C TYR A 542 10.47 -23.14 19.11
N LEU A 543 9.51 -23.22 20.04
CA LEU A 543 9.56 -24.18 21.15
C LEU A 543 9.57 -25.63 20.66
N ASP A 544 8.86 -25.94 19.58
CA ASP A 544 8.86 -27.27 18.97
C ASP A 544 10.23 -27.64 18.38
N VAL A 545 10.93 -26.70 17.73
CA VAL A 545 12.30 -26.93 17.25
C VAL A 545 13.25 -27.15 18.44
N ALA A 546 13.14 -26.35 19.51
CA ALA A 546 13.94 -26.54 20.72
C ALA A 546 13.75 -27.93 21.34
N LYS A 547 12.49 -28.40 21.47
CA LYS A 547 12.17 -29.75 21.95
C LYS A 547 12.78 -30.85 21.07
N ASN A 548 12.77 -30.68 19.74
CA ASN A 548 13.38 -31.66 18.84
C ASN A 548 14.91 -31.69 18.98
N CYS A 549 15.55 -30.56 19.30
CA CYS A 549 16.98 -30.51 19.61
C CYS A 549 17.27 -31.24 20.92
N VAL A 550 16.49 -30.99 21.98
CA VAL A 550 16.60 -31.71 23.27
C VAL A 550 16.43 -33.21 23.07
N GLN A 551 15.43 -33.64 22.29
CA GLN A 551 15.22 -35.05 21.97
C GLN A 551 16.43 -35.66 21.24
N ALA A 552 17.06 -34.92 20.32
CA ALA A 552 18.29 -35.36 19.65
C ALA A 552 19.47 -35.52 20.63
N LEU A 553 19.61 -34.61 21.61
CA LEU A 553 20.62 -34.73 22.66
C LEU A 553 20.41 -36.01 23.49
N ILE A 554 19.17 -36.28 23.90
CA ILE A 554 18.81 -37.50 24.65
C ILE A 554 19.13 -38.74 23.82
N GLU A 555 18.73 -38.77 22.56
CA GLU A 555 19.00 -39.91 21.68
C GLU A 555 20.50 -40.13 21.47
N ALA A 556 21.34 -39.08 21.49
CA ALA A 556 22.79 -39.20 21.45
C ALA A 556 23.32 -39.94 22.70
N VAL A 557 22.90 -39.50 23.90
CA VAL A 557 23.25 -40.17 25.17
C VAL A 557 22.86 -41.65 25.13
N PHE A 558 21.61 -41.95 24.77
CA PHE A 558 21.10 -43.32 24.79
C PHE A 558 21.65 -44.20 23.65
N ASN A 559 22.20 -43.61 22.58
CA ASN A 559 22.90 -44.36 21.54
C ASN A 559 24.21 -44.96 22.10
N ASP A 560 24.95 -44.17 22.88
CA ASP A 560 26.21 -44.58 23.49
C ASP A 560 26.00 -45.52 24.69
N LEU A 561 24.85 -45.42 25.36
CA LEU A 561 24.44 -46.37 26.41
C LEU A 561 24.03 -47.76 25.88
N LYS A 562 23.76 -47.94 24.58
CA LYS A 562 23.26 -49.23 24.02
C LYS A 562 24.12 -50.45 24.42
N PRO A 563 25.46 -50.41 24.41
CA PRO A 563 26.30 -51.54 24.82
C PRO A 563 26.12 -51.88 26.31
N ALA A 564 26.15 -50.87 27.19
CA ALA A 564 25.99 -51.07 28.63
C ALA A 564 24.58 -51.57 28.98
N VAL A 565 23.55 -51.01 28.36
CA VAL A 565 22.15 -51.46 28.53
C VAL A 565 21.95 -52.92 28.10
N LYS A 566 22.69 -53.42 27.08
CA LYS A 566 22.64 -54.84 26.68
C LYS A 566 23.30 -55.78 27.70
N MET A 567 24.19 -55.27 28.55
CA MET A 567 24.85 -56.05 29.60
C MET A 567 23.98 -56.20 30.86
N LEU A 568 22.97 -55.34 31.03
CA LEU A 568 22.00 -55.44 32.13
C LEU A 568 21.33 -56.81 32.15
N PHE A 569 21.18 -57.36 33.35
CA PHE A 569 20.61 -58.70 33.59
C PHE A 569 21.36 -59.87 32.95
N GLY A 570 22.55 -59.63 32.37
CA GLY A 570 23.49 -60.65 31.91
C GLY A 570 24.40 -61.17 33.04
N ASN A 571 25.34 -62.05 32.71
CA ASN A 571 26.28 -62.60 33.71
C ASN A 571 27.20 -61.52 34.32
N SER A 572 27.58 -60.51 33.54
CA SER A 572 28.42 -59.39 34.01
C SER A 572 27.71 -58.50 35.03
N TRP A 573 26.37 -58.42 35.00
CA TRP A 573 25.59 -57.61 35.93
C TRP A 573 25.55 -58.16 37.38
N TYR A 574 25.78 -59.47 37.54
CA TYR A 574 25.89 -60.11 38.86
C TYR A 574 27.29 -60.00 39.47
N THR A 575 28.30 -59.59 38.69
CA THR A 575 29.69 -59.48 39.18
C THR A 575 29.96 -58.07 39.66
N GLU A 576 30.42 -57.90 40.91
CA GLU A 576 30.81 -56.58 41.45
C GLU A 576 32.17 -56.11 40.88
N GLY A 577 32.25 -54.87 40.39
CA GLY A 577 33.48 -54.29 39.84
C GLY A 577 33.26 -52.98 39.07
N ALA A 578 34.34 -52.39 38.55
CA ALA A 578 34.27 -51.15 37.75
C ALA A 578 33.58 -51.33 36.38
N ASP A 579 33.57 -52.55 35.85
CA ASP A 579 32.88 -52.92 34.60
C ASP A 579 31.38 -53.23 34.84
N GLU A 580 30.84 -52.85 36.00
CA GLU A 580 29.43 -53.02 36.34
C GLU A 580 28.54 -52.18 35.38
N PRO A 581 27.55 -52.79 34.71
CA PRO A 581 26.73 -52.09 33.71
C PRO A 581 26.03 -50.84 34.25
N MET A 582 25.59 -50.83 35.50
CA MET A 582 24.90 -49.68 36.11
C MET A 582 25.85 -48.52 36.38
N VAL A 583 27.08 -48.79 36.83
CA VAL A 583 28.13 -47.78 37.02
C VAL A 583 28.46 -47.14 35.67
N LEU A 584 28.64 -47.94 34.63
CA LEU A 584 28.90 -47.45 33.27
C LEU A 584 27.76 -46.56 32.77
N ILE A 585 26.50 -46.97 32.96
CA ILE A 585 25.33 -46.18 32.55
C ILE A 585 25.31 -44.82 33.27
N ILE A 586 25.51 -44.80 34.59
CA ILE A 586 25.42 -43.57 35.38
C ILE A 586 26.58 -42.63 35.07
N GLU A 587 27.82 -43.11 34.97
CA GLU A 587 28.96 -42.24 34.65
C GLU A 587 28.83 -41.67 33.23
N THR A 588 28.38 -42.45 32.24
CA THR A 588 28.13 -41.92 30.89
C THR A 588 27.01 -40.86 30.89
N ILE A 589 25.88 -41.10 31.56
CA ILE A 589 24.82 -40.06 31.68
C ILE A 589 25.36 -38.82 32.38
N LYS A 590 26.15 -38.99 33.43
CA LYS A 590 26.72 -37.91 34.22
C LYS A 590 27.69 -37.04 33.40
N ASP A 591 28.56 -37.65 32.59
CA ASP A 591 29.48 -36.91 31.72
C ASP A 591 28.68 -36.00 30.76
N TYR A 592 27.67 -36.54 30.07
CA TYR A 592 26.81 -35.76 29.19
C TYR A 592 26.00 -34.69 29.92
N VAL A 593 25.40 -35.02 31.07
CA VAL A 593 24.57 -34.08 31.83
C VAL A 593 25.39 -32.90 32.34
N VAL A 594 26.62 -33.13 32.80
CA VAL A 594 27.52 -32.06 33.24
C VAL A 594 27.88 -31.13 32.08
N ASP A 595 28.20 -31.70 30.91
CA ASP A 595 28.53 -30.91 29.71
C ASP A 595 27.30 -30.10 29.23
N TYR A 596 26.10 -30.69 29.27
CA TYR A 596 24.87 -30.01 28.87
C TYR A 596 24.51 -28.89 29.85
N GLN A 597 24.69 -29.12 31.15
CA GLN A 597 24.38 -28.13 32.18
C GLN A 597 25.20 -26.85 32.04
N ALA A 598 26.43 -26.96 31.54
CA ALA A 598 27.33 -25.81 31.37
C ALA A 598 26.85 -24.84 30.28
N HIS A 599 26.16 -25.33 29.25
CA HIS A 599 25.93 -24.56 28.01
C HIS A 599 24.46 -24.49 27.57
N LEU A 600 23.56 -25.29 28.14
CA LEU A 600 22.13 -25.32 27.78
C LEU A 600 21.30 -24.38 28.66
N ASN A 601 20.26 -23.77 28.08
CA ASN A 601 19.30 -22.95 28.81
C ASN A 601 18.71 -23.72 30.01
N PRO A 602 18.66 -23.13 31.23
CA PRO A 602 18.19 -23.82 32.44
C PRO A 602 16.80 -24.44 32.32
N ASN A 603 15.86 -23.76 31.63
CA ASN A 603 14.50 -24.27 31.44
C ASN A 603 14.48 -25.51 30.53
N LEU A 604 15.33 -25.52 29.50
CA LEU A 604 15.50 -26.68 28.63
C LEU A 604 16.24 -27.81 29.35
N PHE A 605 17.18 -27.48 30.22
CA PHE A 605 17.91 -28.45 31.02
C PHE A 605 16.99 -29.20 32.00
N GLU A 606 16.07 -28.50 32.67
CA GLU A 606 15.06 -29.13 33.53
C GLU A 606 14.20 -30.12 32.74
N LEU A 607 13.71 -29.72 31.56
CA LEU A 607 12.95 -30.58 30.66
C LEU A 607 13.78 -31.80 30.19
N LEU A 608 15.05 -31.57 29.84
CA LEU A 608 15.98 -32.62 29.42
C LEU A 608 16.19 -33.65 30.53
N ILE A 609 16.33 -33.24 31.78
CA ILE A 609 16.48 -34.16 32.91
C ILE A 609 15.24 -35.02 33.09
N ASP A 610 14.04 -34.45 32.97
CA ASP A 610 12.78 -35.19 33.07
C ASP A 610 12.68 -36.28 31.99
N ASP A 611 13.02 -35.94 30.75
CA ASP A 611 12.99 -36.88 29.64
C ASP A 611 14.13 -37.91 29.68
N ILE A 612 15.30 -37.58 30.27
CA ILE A 612 16.38 -38.54 30.54
C ILE A 612 15.94 -39.56 31.59
N VAL A 613 15.30 -39.14 32.68
CA VAL A 613 14.78 -40.05 33.71
C VAL A 613 13.77 -41.02 33.10
N ASP A 614 12.82 -40.51 32.31
CA ASP A 614 11.83 -41.33 31.60
C ASP A 614 12.51 -42.32 30.64
N SER A 615 13.47 -41.85 29.84
CA SER A 615 14.23 -42.67 28.89
C SER A 615 15.07 -43.74 29.58
N PHE A 616 15.67 -43.43 30.74
CA PHE A 616 16.43 -44.36 31.56
C PHE A 616 15.52 -45.49 32.07
N LEU A 617 14.37 -45.14 32.65
CA LEU A 617 13.40 -46.12 33.14
C LEU A 617 12.88 -47.01 32.01
N ILE A 618 12.58 -46.43 30.84
CA ILE A 618 12.17 -47.19 29.65
C ILE A 618 13.28 -48.14 29.19
N ALA A 619 14.54 -47.69 29.15
CA ALA A 619 15.68 -48.52 28.77
C ALA A 619 15.89 -49.69 29.74
N TYR A 620 15.83 -49.41 31.05
CA TYR A 620 15.99 -50.40 32.12
C TYR A 620 14.87 -51.45 32.10
N LEU A 621 13.60 -51.02 32.00
CA LEU A 621 12.45 -51.92 31.90
C LEU A 621 12.47 -52.74 30.62
N ASN A 622 12.88 -52.16 29.48
CA ASN A 622 13.03 -52.91 28.23
C ASN A 622 14.16 -53.95 28.30
N ALA A 623 15.26 -53.64 28.97
CA ALA A 623 16.32 -54.61 29.22
C ALA A 623 15.79 -55.77 30.07
N LEU A 624 15.06 -55.47 31.16
CA LEU A 624 14.47 -56.47 32.05
C LEU A 624 13.44 -57.36 31.34
N ARG A 625 12.62 -56.77 30.46
CA ARG A 625 11.62 -57.51 29.66
C ARG A 625 12.26 -58.50 28.69
N LYS A 626 13.44 -58.18 28.15
CA LYS A 626 14.15 -59.01 27.15
C LYS A 626 14.96 -60.14 27.78
N THR A 627 15.15 -60.10 29.09
CA THR A 627 15.89 -61.11 29.85
C THR A 627 15.16 -62.45 29.85
N SER A 628 15.89 -63.53 29.57
CA SER A 628 15.36 -64.89 29.56
C SER A 628 15.61 -65.67 30.86
N LYS A 629 16.55 -65.22 31.71
CA LYS A 629 16.89 -65.85 32.98
C LYS A 629 17.28 -64.83 34.05
N ILE A 630 16.68 -64.92 35.23
CA ILE A 630 16.88 -64.07 36.40
C ILE A 630 17.13 -64.99 37.60
N ARG A 631 18.23 -64.77 38.35
CA ARG A 631 18.62 -65.58 39.52
C ARG A 631 17.97 -65.02 40.78
N ASN A 632 17.01 -65.72 41.37
CA ASN A 632 16.28 -65.24 42.56
C ASN A 632 16.83 -65.92 43.83
N PRO A 633 17.15 -65.20 44.95
CA PRO A 633 16.92 -63.79 45.28
C PRO A 633 18.02 -62.79 44.86
N GLU A 634 19.15 -63.26 44.35
CA GLU A 634 20.32 -62.44 44.03
C GLU A 634 19.98 -61.22 43.15
N ALA A 635 19.13 -61.41 42.12
CA ALA A 635 18.69 -60.34 41.23
C ALA A 635 17.81 -59.29 41.92
N VAL A 636 17.04 -59.65 42.95
CA VAL A 636 16.22 -58.69 43.70
C VAL A 636 17.12 -57.72 44.46
N ASP A 637 18.19 -58.24 45.08
CA ASP A 637 19.15 -57.40 45.81
C ASP A 637 19.99 -56.54 44.87
N ARG A 638 20.35 -57.06 43.68
CA ARG A 638 21.02 -56.27 42.63
C ARG A 638 20.11 -55.16 42.06
N ILE A 639 18.85 -55.42 41.74
CA ILE A 639 17.92 -54.37 41.28
C ILE A 639 17.71 -53.30 42.36
N ARG A 640 17.69 -53.67 43.65
CA ARG A 640 17.66 -52.69 44.75
C ARG A 640 18.92 -51.82 44.78
N ALA A 641 20.09 -52.39 44.52
CA ALA A 641 21.34 -51.65 44.43
C ALA A 641 21.32 -50.68 43.23
N ASP A 642 20.91 -51.16 42.05
CA ASP A 642 20.72 -50.37 40.84
C ASP A 642 19.78 -49.17 41.07
N VAL A 643 18.63 -49.41 41.70
CA VAL A 643 17.64 -48.38 42.05
C VAL A 643 18.24 -47.35 43.00
N ARG A 644 18.98 -47.78 44.03
CA ARG A 644 19.64 -46.84 44.96
C ARG A 644 20.69 -46.00 44.27
N GLN A 645 21.49 -46.60 43.38
CA GLN A 645 22.57 -45.91 42.69
C GLN A 645 22.00 -44.87 41.72
N SER A 646 21.04 -45.27 40.88
CA SER A 646 20.37 -44.36 39.92
C SER A 646 19.53 -43.29 40.63
N TYR A 647 18.81 -43.61 41.70
CA TYR A 647 18.12 -42.61 42.53
C TYR A 647 19.10 -41.62 43.16
N GLY A 648 20.25 -42.09 43.66
CA GLY A 648 21.30 -41.26 44.24
C GLY A 648 21.91 -40.27 43.25
N PHE A 649 21.94 -40.62 41.96
CA PHE A 649 22.34 -39.71 40.89
C PHE A 649 21.24 -38.70 40.56
N PHE A 650 20.02 -39.15 40.20
CA PHE A 650 18.98 -38.23 39.72
C PHE A 650 18.46 -37.27 40.81
N VAL A 651 18.59 -37.60 42.10
CA VAL A 651 18.18 -36.71 43.20
C VAL A 651 19.04 -35.45 43.31
N THR A 652 20.21 -35.41 42.65
CA THR A 652 21.02 -34.18 42.59
C THR A 652 20.45 -33.15 41.62
N TYR A 653 19.57 -33.57 40.70
CA TYR A 653 18.99 -32.71 39.66
C TYR A 653 17.47 -32.54 39.79
N LYS A 654 16.76 -33.46 40.47
CA LYS A 654 15.30 -33.41 40.63
C LYS A 654 14.85 -33.53 42.08
N ALA A 655 13.74 -32.89 42.41
CA ALA A 655 13.17 -32.93 43.76
C ALA A 655 12.85 -34.37 44.21
N PRO A 656 13.14 -34.77 45.47
CA PRO A 656 12.95 -36.15 45.93
C PRO A 656 11.50 -36.66 45.83
N THR A 657 10.52 -35.77 45.93
CA THR A 657 9.09 -36.09 45.83
C THR A 657 8.69 -36.48 44.42
N GLU A 658 9.17 -35.75 43.42
CA GLU A 658 8.89 -36.03 42.01
C GLU A 658 9.65 -37.26 41.55
N LEU A 659 10.93 -37.37 41.90
CA LEU A 659 11.75 -38.53 41.55
C LEU A 659 11.18 -39.84 42.10
N LYS A 660 10.61 -39.83 43.31
CA LYS A 660 9.88 -40.99 43.87
C LYS A 660 8.70 -41.41 43.00
N ALA A 661 7.98 -40.47 42.40
CA ALA A 661 6.86 -40.79 41.51
C ALA A 661 7.35 -41.51 40.25
N TYR A 662 8.46 -41.06 39.65
CA TYR A 662 9.10 -41.74 38.51
C TYR A 662 9.56 -43.17 38.88
N PHE A 663 10.26 -43.33 40.00
CA PHE A 663 10.85 -44.60 40.43
C PHE A 663 9.85 -45.61 41.01
N LYS A 664 8.62 -45.17 41.32
CA LYS A 664 7.54 -46.03 41.83
C LYS A 664 7.28 -47.26 40.96
N VAL A 665 7.49 -47.15 39.64
CA VAL A 665 7.37 -48.29 38.73
C VAL A 665 8.36 -49.41 39.06
N LEU A 666 9.61 -49.07 39.41
CA LEU A 666 10.63 -50.05 39.78
C LEU A 666 10.35 -50.66 41.16
N GLU A 667 9.72 -49.92 42.08
CA GLU A 667 9.25 -50.45 43.36
C GLU A 667 8.18 -51.53 43.17
N HIS A 668 7.20 -51.28 42.29
CA HIS A 668 6.19 -52.29 41.94
C HIS A 668 6.80 -53.52 41.26
N VAL A 669 7.75 -53.31 40.33
CA VAL A 669 8.47 -54.42 39.67
C VAL A 669 9.27 -55.24 40.69
N LEU A 670 9.95 -54.59 41.64
CA LEU A 670 10.63 -55.25 42.76
C LEU A 670 9.66 -56.01 43.67
N GLY A 671 8.48 -55.46 43.95
CA GLY A 671 7.42 -56.12 44.70
C GLY A 671 7.00 -57.43 44.04
N VAL A 672 6.66 -57.38 42.74
CA VAL A 672 6.27 -58.57 41.96
C VAL A 672 7.41 -59.59 41.83
N LEU A 673 8.66 -59.15 41.70
CA LEU A 673 9.81 -60.05 41.58
C LEU A 673 10.16 -60.74 42.91
N SER A 674 10.01 -60.04 44.03
CA SER A 674 10.31 -60.55 45.37
C SER A 674 9.13 -61.28 46.05
N ALA A 675 7.93 -61.17 45.48
CA ALA A 675 6.74 -61.80 46.04
C ALA A 675 6.81 -63.34 46.05
N SER A 676 6.34 -63.92 47.15
CA SER A 676 6.10 -65.35 47.28
C SER A 676 4.80 -65.76 46.57
N ARG A 677 4.63 -67.05 46.27
CA ARG A 677 3.46 -67.56 45.53
C ARG A 677 2.10 -67.15 46.13
N THR A 678 2.02 -66.98 47.45
CA THR A 678 0.79 -66.58 48.16
C THR A 678 0.53 -65.08 48.14
N MET A 679 1.59 -64.25 48.15
CA MET A 679 1.48 -62.78 48.19
C MET A 679 1.55 -62.13 46.80
N PHE A 680 1.98 -62.88 45.78
CA PHE A 680 2.15 -62.42 44.41
C PHE A 680 0.94 -61.66 43.86
N PHE A 681 -0.27 -62.16 44.13
CA PHE A 681 -1.49 -61.52 43.63
C PHE A 681 -1.71 -60.12 44.22
N LEU A 682 -1.36 -59.89 45.49
CA LEU A 682 -1.53 -58.59 46.15
C LEU A 682 -0.60 -57.55 45.54
N ASP A 683 0.68 -57.87 45.43
CA ASP A 683 1.72 -56.98 44.87
C ASP A 683 1.50 -56.73 43.38
N TRP A 684 1.05 -57.75 42.65
CA TRP A 684 0.66 -57.60 41.25
C TRP A 684 -0.61 -56.75 41.08
N HIS A 685 -1.61 -56.89 41.96
CA HIS A 685 -2.84 -56.12 41.85
C HIS A 685 -2.61 -54.63 42.11
N SER A 686 -1.75 -54.25 43.06
CA SER A 686 -1.36 -52.85 43.25
C SER A 686 -0.64 -52.28 42.03
N PHE A 687 0.23 -53.08 41.41
CA PHE A 687 0.94 -52.71 40.19
C PHE A 687 -0.02 -52.53 38.99
N ALA A 688 -0.93 -53.49 38.79
CA ALA A 688 -1.89 -53.47 37.68
C ALA A 688 -2.97 -52.39 37.83
N LYS A 689 -3.34 -52.03 39.06
CA LYS A 689 -4.28 -50.93 39.32
C LYS A 689 -3.73 -49.57 38.89
N GLU A 690 -2.43 -49.36 39.02
CA GLU A 690 -1.78 -48.08 38.72
C GLU A 690 -1.36 -47.96 37.25
N TYR A 691 -0.88 -49.06 36.64
CA TYR A 691 -0.33 -49.02 35.28
C TYR A 691 -1.22 -49.69 34.21
N GLY A 692 -2.38 -50.22 34.61
CA GLY A 692 -3.39 -50.78 33.71
C GLY A 692 -3.05 -52.16 33.14
N PRO A 693 -3.80 -52.64 32.13
CA PRO A 693 -3.66 -53.99 31.59
C PRO A 693 -2.34 -54.24 30.83
N ALA A 694 -1.59 -53.18 30.48
CA ALA A 694 -0.31 -53.27 29.77
C ALA A 694 0.75 -54.05 30.56
N VAL A 695 0.68 -54.05 31.90
CA VAL A 695 1.64 -54.77 32.76
C VAL A 695 1.49 -56.29 32.70
N VAL A 696 0.37 -56.83 32.21
CA VAL A 696 0.11 -58.28 32.20
C VAL A 696 1.16 -59.02 31.36
N GLY A 697 1.43 -58.53 30.15
CA GLY A 697 2.42 -59.15 29.26
C GLY A 697 3.85 -59.02 29.78
N PHE A 698 4.17 -57.89 30.39
CA PHE A 698 5.44 -57.66 31.07
C PHE A 698 5.64 -58.62 32.25
N THR A 699 4.60 -58.78 33.08
CA THR A 699 4.59 -59.68 34.25
C THR A 699 4.77 -61.14 33.83
N GLU A 700 4.10 -61.57 32.76
CA GLU A 700 4.26 -62.93 32.23
C GLU A 700 5.71 -63.21 31.78
N GLY A 701 6.36 -62.24 31.12
CA GLY A 701 7.76 -62.33 30.74
C GLY A 701 8.68 -62.45 31.96
N LEU A 702 8.45 -61.60 32.98
CA LEU A 702 9.22 -61.60 34.21
C LEU A 702 9.10 -62.92 34.99
N LEU A 703 7.89 -63.49 35.08
CA LEU A 703 7.64 -64.79 35.73
C LEU A 703 8.34 -65.94 34.99
N LYS A 704 8.35 -65.93 33.65
CA LYS A 704 9.04 -66.94 32.84
C LYS A 704 10.56 -66.86 32.95
N ALA A 705 11.10 -65.68 33.24
CA ALA A 705 12.54 -65.48 33.38
C ALA A 705 13.07 -65.92 34.76
N ARG A 706 12.23 -66.03 35.79
CA ARG A 706 12.64 -66.49 37.13
C ARG A 706 13.12 -67.94 37.11
N ASP A 707 14.27 -68.21 37.71
CA ASP A 707 14.83 -69.56 37.81
C ASP A 707 14.22 -70.41 38.95
N ASP A 708 13.53 -69.78 39.90
CA ASP A 708 12.85 -70.43 41.03
C ASP A 708 11.44 -70.97 40.71
N LEU A 709 10.89 -70.63 39.52
CA LEU A 709 9.54 -71.03 39.09
C LEU A 709 9.60 -71.97 37.89
N ASP A 710 8.81 -73.05 37.95
CA ASP A 710 8.59 -73.95 36.83
C ASP A 710 7.38 -73.50 35.97
N LYS A 711 7.26 -74.07 34.76
CA LYS A 711 6.19 -73.69 33.81
C LYS A 711 4.79 -73.89 34.40
N THR A 712 4.62 -74.87 35.28
CA THR A 712 3.38 -75.16 36.01
C THR A 712 3.04 -74.04 36.99
N ALA A 713 3.97 -73.62 37.85
CA ALA A 713 3.74 -72.51 38.77
C ALA A 713 3.47 -71.19 38.04
N VAL A 714 4.17 -70.92 36.93
CA VAL A 714 3.91 -69.72 36.12
C VAL A 714 2.49 -69.74 35.54
N ASN A 715 2.03 -70.89 35.02
CA ASN A 715 0.67 -71.00 34.47
C ASN A 715 -0.42 -70.83 35.55
N GLU A 716 -0.24 -71.38 36.74
CA GLU A 716 -1.18 -71.20 37.87
C GLU A 716 -1.32 -69.73 38.28
N ILE A 717 -0.19 -69.02 38.39
CA ILE A 717 -0.18 -67.59 38.70
C ILE A 717 -0.84 -66.79 37.56
N MET A 718 -0.54 -67.13 36.31
CA MET A 718 -1.10 -66.46 35.14
C MET A 718 -2.60 -66.72 34.95
N GLU A 719 -3.15 -67.87 35.34
CA GLU A 719 -4.59 -68.10 35.34
C GLU A 719 -5.32 -67.17 36.30
N THR A 720 -4.72 -66.93 37.47
CA THR A 720 -5.25 -66.01 38.49
C THR A 720 -5.24 -64.57 37.97
N ILE A 721 -4.15 -64.15 37.32
CA ILE A 721 -4.05 -62.86 36.63
C ILE A 721 -5.09 -62.73 35.51
N LYS A 722 -5.21 -63.74 34.63
CA LYS A 722 -6.09 -63.69 33.45
C LYS A 722 -7.57 -63.59 33.83
N LYS A 723 -8.01 -64.26 34.90
CA LYS A 723 -9.39 -64.16 35.42
C LYS A 723 -9.73 -62.76 35.91
N LYS A 724 -8.73 -62.01 36.39
CA LYS A 724 -8.89 -60.65 36.94
C LYS A 724 -8.51 -59.54 35.97
N LYS A 725 -7.91 -59.87 34.82
CA LYS A 725 -7.59 -58.92 33.76
C LYS A 725 -8.82 -58.16 33.26
N SER A 726 -9.99 -58.81 33.21
CA SER A 726 -11.25 -58.19 32.78
C SER A 726 -11.79 -57.13 33.75
N GLU A 727 -11.24 -57.04 34.96
CA GLU A 727 -11.64 -56.07 35.99
C GLU A 727 -10.72 -54.83 36.00
N LEU A 728 -9.66 -54.80 35.19
CA LEU A 728 -8.73 -53.67 35.10
C LEU A 728 -9.26 -52.61 34.13
N VAL A 729 -9.18 -51.34 34.56
CA VAL A 729 -9.52 -50.17 33.75
C VAL A 729 -8.25 -49.64 33.07
N GLU A 730 -8.35 -49.18 31.82
CA GLU A 730 -7.25 -48.49 31.17
C GLU A 730 -7.04 -47.11 31.82
N PRO A 731 -5.80 -46.75 32.19
CA PRO A 731 -5.51 -45.43 32.75
C PRO A 731 -5.81 -44.32 31.74
N GLU A 732 -6.32 -43.17 32.22
CA GLU A 732 -6.72 -42.03 31.38
C GLU A 732 -5.55 -41.41 30.59
N LEU A 733 -4.33 -41.54 31.12
CA LEU A 733 -3.10 -41.10 30.47
C LEU A 733 -2.20 -42.31 30.12
N PRO A 734 -1.48 -42.26 28.99
CA PRO A 734 -0.55 -43.31 28.58
C PRO A 734 0.56 -43.47 29.62
N THR A 735 0.72 -44.68 30.16
CA THR A 735 1.73 -45.00 31.17
C THR A 735 3.07 -45.38 30.53
N ILE A 736 4.14 -45.47 31.33
CA ILE A 736 5.46 -45.91 30.83
C ILE A 736 5.40 -47.26 30.07
N PHE A 737 4.48 -48.15 30.45
CA PHE A 737 4.29 -49.45 29.78
C PHE A 737 3.64 -49.36 28.40
N SER A 738 2.94 -48.27 28.06
CA SER A 738 2.46 -48.06 26.69
C SER A 738 3.57 -47.60 25.74
N ARG A 739 4.70 -47.12 26.28
CA ARG A 739 5.89 -46.67 25.52
C ARG A 739 6.97 -47.75 25.40
N LEU A 740 6.86 -48.88 26.12
CA LEU A 740 7.76 -50.02 25.94
C LEU A 740 7.55 -50.62 24.53
N GLY A 741 8.64 -50.85 23.79
CA GLY A 741 8.55 -51.32 22.40
C GLY A 741 7.73 -52.61 22.26
N LYS A 742 6.91 -52.73 21.22
CA LYS A 742 6.10 -53.95 20.99
C LYS A 742 6.96 -55.21 20.93
#